data_AF-A0A368LL29-F1
#
_entry.id   AF-A0A368LL29-F1
#
_cell.length_a   1.000
_cell.length_b   1.000
_cell.length_c   1.000
_cell.angle_alpha   90.00
_cell.angle_beta   90.00
_cell.angle_gamma   90.00
#
_symmetry.space_group_name_H-M   'P 1'
#
loop_
_entity.id
_entity.type
_entity.pdbx_description
1 polymer ?
#
loop_
_entity_poly.entity_id
_entity_poly.type
_entity_poly.pdbx_seq_one_letter_code
_entity_poly.pdbx_strand_id
1 'polypeptide(L)'
;MNYRIDLSVLEEQENYTRFGFTLHNLSDQDLHHWDIHLSFRRFIQPESLTQGTIEQVGAYCVIQPPQETILLANHHYYVEFGCHTAPFQLLSDGFDDAFIQMKNNGEIVNVNVAITPIALASAYKQSSSIPVVAANFEGIIPNPQSQQSRQGHFNLTQTIVFQFYSNQAQSALTWLAEEFSGILDNTIKMSSQGNVCFVMTPNLADGAYKLEIQEKQILLEASSTSGFMYASASLLQLVNHQINNQSTELPCVLIQDKPRFTHRGMMLDCARHFHSVDTVKRLINQLVQLKFNVFHWHLTDDEGWRIEIKAFPELTRIGAWRGLDTPIEPQYSNLSGKHGGFYSQDDIRDIIQYAAERNITVIPEIDIPGHCRAAIKSLPDLLVDPEDQSEYRSIQYYTDNVLSPGLEGTYTFIDTVLEEISHLFPAPYIHIGADEVPDGVWKKSPKCQALMATHGYQNEKELQGHLLSYTEDKIKSLGKRMLGWEEVQHGDKVSKDTIVYSWHSEKAGLHCARNGFDVVLQPAQYTYLDIIQDYSSTEFGVNWAGVVPLEKSYGYEPLSELDPDDPIRQHIFGIQCGLWCEIIDNQDRIDYMIFPRLLAIAEACWTEKQHRDWDDFLSRLYGHLPTLTRQGVNFRPLK
;
A
#
# COMPACT_ATOMS: atom_id res chain seq x y z
N MET A 1 -23.07 -16.71 20.18
CA MET A 1 -22.53 -17.52 19.08
C MET A 1 -22.51 -18.97 19.55
N ASN A 2 -22.93 -19.92 18.71
CA ASN A 2 -23.03 -21.34 19.07
C ASN A 2 -21.68 -22.06 19.05
N TYR A 3 -20.69 -21.49 18.38
CA TYR A 3 -19.35 -22.04 18.27
C TYR A 3 -18.33 -20.94 18.60
N ARG A 4 -17.19 -21.35 19.17
CA ARG A 4 -16.06 -20.45 19.47
C ARG A 4 -14.75 -21.18 19.21
N ILE A 5 -13.76 -20.50 18.66
CA ILE A 5 -12.38 -20.99 18.56
C ILE A 5 -11.45 -20.18 19.45
N ASP A 6 -10.57 -20.90 20.13
CA ASP A 6 -9.53 -20.35 20.99
C ASP A 6 -8.17 -20.80 20.45
N LEU A 7 -7.25 -19.85 20.26
CA LEU A 7 -5.85 -20.10 19.88
C LEU A 7 -4.94 -19.68 21.02
N SER A 8 -3.97 -20.52 21.38
CA SER A 8 -3.00 -20.22 22.45
C SER A 8 -1.60 -20.62 22.03
N VAL A 9 -0.61 -19.80 22.37
CA VAL A 9 0.80 -20.16 22.22
C VAL A 9 1.19 -21.11 23.35
N LEU A 10 1.65 -22.33 23.01
CA LEU A 10 2.05 -23.35 23.98
C LEU A 10 3.56 -23.34 24.23
N GLU A 11 4.33 -23.05 23.19
CA GLU A 11 5.79 -23.09 23.21
C GLU A 11 6.36 -22.17 22.13
N GLU A 12 7.41 -21.42 22.50
CA GLU A 12 8.14 -20.51 21.61
C GLU A 12 9.61 -20.89 21.59
N GLN A 13 10.15 -21.05 20.38
CA GLN A 13 11.57 -21.16 20.08
C GLN A 13 11.92 -20.10 19.02
N GLU A 14 13.21 -19.89 18.76
CA GLU A 14 13.70 -18.79 17.90
C GLU A 14 13.02 -18.74 16.52
N ASN A 15 12.79 -19.90 15.89
CA ASN A 15 12.18 -20.02 14.55
C ASN A 15 11.08 -21.09 14.50
N TYR A 16 10.45 -21.36 15.64
CA TYR A 16 9.35 -22.33 15.72
C TYR A 16 8.43 -21.99 16.87
N THR A 17 7.13 -21.90 16.58
CA THR A 17 6.09 -21.69 17.60
C THR A 17 5.07 -22.81 17.51
N ARG A 18 4.72 -23.41 18.66
CA ARG A 18 3.67 -24.43 18.78
C ARG A 18 2.43 -23.83 19.40
N PHE A 19 1.28 -24.14 18.80
CA PHE A 19 -0.02 -23.60 19.15
C PHE A 19 -0.96 -24.70 19.63
N GLY A 20 -1.85 -24.33 20.56
CA GLY A 20 -3.01 -25.10 20.95
C GLY A 20 -4.24 -24.44 20.37
N PHE A 21 -5.01 -25.19 19.60
CA PHE A 21 -6.26 -24.78 19.00
C PHE A 21 -7.41 -25.53 19.65
N THR A 22 -8.45 -24.82 20.07
CA THR A 22 -9.66 -25.42 20.63
C THR A 22 -10.90 -24.90 19.91
N LEU A 23 -11.69 -25.79 19.32
CA LEU A 23 -13.05 -25.49 18.86
C LEU A 23 -14.06 -25.92 19.93
N HIS A 24 -14.87 -24.99 20.42
CA HIS A 24 -15.96 -25.24 21.36
C HIS A 24 -17.31 -25.32 20.63
N ASN A 25 -18.04 -26.41 20.86
CA ASN A 25 -19.47 -26.48 20.57
C ASN A 25 -20.25 -26.03 21.81
N LEU A 26 -20.73 -24.80 21.79
CA LEU A 26 -21.51 -24.17 22.87
C LEU A 26 -23.03 -24.34 22.65
N SER A 27 -23.43 -25.16 21.68
CA SER A 27 -24.83 -25.42 21.35
C SER A 27 -25.36 -26.67 22.07
N ASP A 28 -26.67 -26.84 22.00
CA ASP A 28 -27.38 -28.02 22.49
C ASP A 28 -27.47 -29.16 21.45
N GLN A 29 -26.74 -29.06 20.34
CA GLN A 29 -26.76 -30.05 19.26
C GLN A 29 -25.38 -30.60 18.97
N ASP A 30 -25.31 -31.89 18.67
CA ASP A 30 -24.08 -32.54 18.22
C ASP A 30 -23.72 -32.07 16.80
N LEU A 31 -22.43 -31.85 16.58
CA LEU A 31 -21.89 -31.44 15.30
C LEU A 31 -21.30 -32.68 14.58
N HIS A 32 -21.86 -32.99 13.43
CA HIS A 32 -21.48 -34.13 12.59
C HIS A 32 -20.89 -33.66 11.26
N HIS A 33 -19.97 -34.43 10.68
CA HIS A 33 -19.41 -34.20 9.34
C HIS A 33 -19.00 -32.75 9.12
N TRP A 34 -18.06 -32.29 9.95
CA TRP A 34 -17.70 -30.89 10.05
C TRP A 34 -16.22 -30.67 9.78
N ASP A 35 -15.91 -29.54 9.16
CA ASP A 35 -14.57 -29.05 8.88
C ASP A 35 -14.44 -27.62 9.40
N ILE A 36 -13.23 -27.23 9.83
CA ILE A 36 -12.93 -25.86 10.25
C ILE A 36 -12.23 -25.16 9.10
N HIS A 37 -12.81 -24.05 8.67
CA HIS A 37 -12.19 -23.16 7.69
C HIS A 37 -11.71 -21.91 8.41
N LEU A 38 -10.46 -21.53 8.21
CA LEU A 38 -9.86 -20.37 8.87
C LEU A 38 -8.86 -19.65 7.96
N SER A 39 -8.58 -18.39 8.28
CA SER A 39 -7.48 -17.62 7.71
C SER A 39 -6.36 -17.54 8.72
N PHE A 40 -5.17 -17.97 8.31
CA PHE A 40 -3.96 -17.88 9.10
C PHE A 40 -2.75 -17.54 8.24
N ARG A 41 -2.09 -16.44 8.59
CA ARG A 41 -0.99 -15.86 7.83
C ARG A 41 0.36 -16.49 8.15
N ARG A 42 0.38 -17.73 8.64
CA ARG A 42 1.60 -18.53 8.84
C ARG A 42 1.39 -19.92 8.27
N PHE A 43 2.48 -20.52 7.78
CA PHE A 43 2.45 -21.87 7.26
C PHE A 43 2.46 -22.90 8.39
N ILE A 44 1.34 -23.61 8.52
CA ILE A 44 1.17 -24.70 9.48
C ILE A 44 1.90 -25.93 8.93
N GLN A 45 2.85 -26.49 9.69
CA GLN A 45 3.54 -27.72 9.30
C GLN A 45 2.56 -28.89 9.33
N PRO A 46 2.19 -29.53 8.21
CA PRO A 46 1.16 -30.57 8.20
C PRO A 46 1.49 -31.75 9.12
N GLU A 47 2.77 -32.12 9.23
CA GLU A 47 3.28 -33.19 10.09
C GLU A 47 3.25 -32.86 11.59
N SER A 48 3.05 -31.59 11.94
CA SER A 48 2.99 -31.15 13.34
C SER A 48 1.59 -31.26 13.95
N LEU A 49 0.55 -31.51 13.13
CA LEU A 49 -0.82 -31.69 13.62
C LEU A 49 -0.89 -32.92 14.53
N THR A 50 -1.39 -32.74 15.75
CA THR A 50 -1.53 -33.86 16.70
C THR A 50 -2.71 -34.78 16.39
N GLN A 51 -3.70 -34.29 15.63
CA GLN A 51 -4.81 -35.08 15.10
C GLN A 51 -5.48 -34.36 13.93
N GLY A 52 -6.15 -35.12 13.06
CA GLY A 52 -6.79 -34.59 11.86
C GLY A 52 -5.80 -34.36 10.71
N THR A 53 -6.26 -33.66 9.69
CA THR A 53 -5.48 -33.24 8.52
C THR A 53 -5.67 -31.74 8.28
N ILE A 54 -4.74 -31.14 7.54
CA ILE A 54 -4.81 -29.75 7.13
C ILE A 54 -4.52 -29.61 5.65
N GLU A 55 -5.30 -28.76 4.98
CA GLU A 55 -5.01 -28.20 3.68
C GLU A 55 -4.77 -26.70 3.84
N GLN A 56 -3.72 -26.16 3.22
CA GLN A 56 -3.43 -24.73 3.25
C GLN A 56 -3.07 -24.22 1.85
N VAL A 57 -3.77 -23.17 1.42
CA VAL A 57 -3.54 -22.46 0.16
C VAL A 57 -3.49 -20.98 0.49
N GLY A 58 -2.30 -20.38 0.45
CA GLY A 58 -2.16 -19.01 0.92
C GLY A 58 -2.36 -18.91 2.44
N ALA A 59 -3.17 -17.93 2.85
CA ALA A 59 -3.65 -17.80 4.22
C ALA A 59 -4.83 -18.75 4.54
N TYR A 60 -5.52 -19.28 3.52
CA TYR A 60 -6.69 -20.12 3.73
C TYR A 60 -6.33 -21.53 4.15
N CYS A 61 -6.90 -21.96 5.28
CA CYS A 61 -6.67 -23.27 5.86
C CYS A 61 -8.00 -24.02 6.06
N VAL A 62 -7.97 -25.33 5.84
CA VAL A 62 -9.06 -26.26 6.17
C VAL A 62 -8.50 -27.33 7.09
N ILE A 63 -8.95 -27.34 8.35
CA ILE A 63 -8.62 -28.39 9.31
C ILE A 63 -9.77 -29.38 9.35
N GLN A 64 -9.46 -30.63 9.02
CA GLN A 64 -10.43 -31.73 9.00
C GLN A 64 -10.15 -32.65 10.20
N PRO A 65 -11.12 -32.87 11.09
CA PRO A 65 -10.96 -33.80 12.20
C PRO A 65 -10.84 -35.25 11.68
N PRO A 66 -10.35 -36.21 12.50
CA PRO A 66 -10.36 -37.61 12.13
C PRO A 66 -11.74 -38.10 11.67
N GLN A 67 -11.78 -39.03 10.72
CA GLN A 67 -13.02 -39.52 10.14
C GLN A 67 -14.01 -39.99 11.24
N GLU A 68 -15.30 -39.65 11.07
CA GLU A 68 -16.38 -39.96 12.02
C GLU A 68 -16.32 -39.23 13.37
N THR A 69 -15.43 -38.23 13.55
CA THR A 69 -15.42 -37.40 14.75
C THR A 69 -16.74 -36.62 14.89
N ILE A 70 -17.49 -36.92 15.95
CA ILE A 70 -18.67 -36.16 16.36
C ILE A 70 -18.27 -35.21 17.48
N LEU A 71 -18.48 -33.91 17.27
CA LEU A 71 -18.26 -32.92 18.32
C LEU A 71 -19.57 -32.73 19.10
N LEU A 72 -19.69 -33.43 20.23
CA LEU A 72 -20.89 -33.43 21.06
C LEU A 72 -21.28 -32.02 21.52
N ALA A 73 -22.58 -31.82 21.78
CA ALA A 73 -23.10 -30.64 22.43
C ALA A 73 -22.33 -30.34 23.73
N ASN A 74 -22.01 -29.07 23.97
CA ASN A 74 -21.25 -28.60 25.14
C ASN A 74 -19.84 -29.22 25.31
N HIS A 75 -19.25 -29.81 24.25
CA HIS A 75 -17.88 -30.32 24.24
C HIS A 75 -16.95 -29.46 23.37
N HIS A 76 -15.67 -29.86 23.31
CA HIS A 76 -14.68 -29.20 22.48
C HIS A 76 -13.80 -30.20 21.71
N TYR A 77 -13.26 -29.75 20.59
CA TYR A 77 -12.21 -30.41 19.83
C TYR A 77 -10.90 -29.66 20.03
N TYR A 78 -9.81 -30.38 20.30
CA TYR A 78 -8.50 -29.80 20.56
C TYR A 78 -7.47 -30.36 19.57
N VAL A 79 -6.66 -29.49 18.96
CA VAL A 79 -5.53 -29.92 18.13
C VAL A 79 -4.34 -28.99 18.41
N GLU A 80 -3.14 -29.52 18.28
CA GLU A 80 -1.91 -28.72 18.31
C GLU A 80 -1.28 -28.74 16.93
N PHE A 81 -0.57 -27.67 16.61
CA PHE A 81 0.24 -27.58 15.41
C PHE A 81 1.41 -26.62 15.62
N GLY A 82 2.40 -26.69 14.75
CA GLY A 82 3.60 -25.87 14.75
C GLY A 82 3.76 -25.07 13.47
N CYS A 83 4.42 -23.92 13.58
CA CYS A 83 4.79 -23.06 12.47
C CYS A 83 6.26 -22.66 12.58
N HIS A 84 6.97 -22.59 11.45
CA HIS A 84 8.30 -22.00 11.38
C HIS A 84 8.20 -20.47 11.34
N THR A 85 8.01 -19.88 12.52
CA THR A 85 7.81 -18.43 12.71
C THR A 85 8.47 -17.97 13.99
N ALA A 86 8.88 -16.70 14.01
CA ALA A 86 9.25 -16.01 15.25
C ALA A 86 8.05 -15.97 16.23
N PRO A 87 8.31 -15.77 17.54
CA PRO A 87 7.28 -15.63 18.56
C PRO A 87 6.22 -14.58 18.22
N PHE A 88 4.94 -14.89 18.44
CA PHE A 88 3.85 -13.97 18.19
C PHE A 88 3.83 -12.86 19.24
N GLN A 89 3.67 -11.62 18.79
CA GLN A 89 3.69 -10.45 19.66
C GLN A 89 2.36 -9.71 19.66
N LEU A 90 1.50 -9.97 18.66
CA LEU A 90 0.30 -9.20 18.39
C LEU A 90 -0.94 -10.08 18.45
N LEU A 91 -2.05 -9.51 18.92
CA LEU A 91 -3.34 -10.17 18.81
C LEU A 91 -3.77 -10.34 17.35
N SER A 92 -3.34 -9.45 16.47
CA SER A 92 -3.56 -9.57 15.02
C SER A 92 -2.85 -10.76 14.41
N ASP A 93 -1.79 -11.31 15.02
CA ASP A 93 -1.10 -12.50 14.50
C ASP A 93 -1.97 -13.78 14.54
N GLY A 94 -3.07 -13.76 15.30
CA GLY A 94 -4.03 -14.87 15.36
C GLY A 94 -4.82 -15.09 14.06
N PHE A 95 -5.94 -15.80 14.15
CA PHE A 95 -6.80 -16.02 12.98
C PHE A 95 -7.53 -14.74 12.58
N ASP A 96 -7.50 -14.41 11.29
CA ASP A 96 -8.15 -13.21 10.77
C ASP A 96 -9.67 -13.41 10.61
N ASP A 97 -10.08 -14.61 10.21
CA ASP A 97 -11.47 -15.02 10.00
C ASP A 97 -11.60 -16.55 10.11
N ALA A 98 -12.81 -17.05 10.39
CA ALA A 98 -13.10 -18.47 10.49
C ALA A 98 -14.60 -18.76 10.38
N PHE A 99 -14.91 -19.98 9.94
CA PHE A 99 -16.24 -20.56 10.02
C PHE A 99 -16.15 -22.09 10.09
N ILE A 100 -17.26 -22.74 10.43
CA ILE A 100 -17.36 -24.21 10.38
C ILE A 100 -18.26 -24.56 9.21
N GLN A 101 -17.81 -25.49 8.38
CA GLN A 101 -18.65 -26.11 7.38
C GLN A 101 -19.16 -27.43 7.94
N MET A 102 -20.45 -27.71 7.82
CA MET A 102 -21.02 -28.99 8.21
C MET A 102 -21.92 -29.54 7.12
N LYS A 103 -22.04 -30.86 7.06
CA LYS A 103 -22.98 -31.54 6.17
C LYS A 103 -24.21 -32.02 6.94
N ASN A 104 -25.35 -31.39 6.71
CA ASN A 104 -26.62 -31.74 7.32
C ASN A 104 -27.59 -32.30 6.26
N ASN A 105 -27.99 -33.57 6.38
CA ASN A 105 -28.90 -34.24 5.44
C ASN A 105 -28.49 -34.15 3.95
N GLY A 106 -27.20 -34.04 3.68
CA GLY A 106 -26.66 -33.90 2.32
C GLY A 106 -26.43 -32.46 1.87
N GLU A 107 -26.95 -31.46 2.59
CA GLU A 107 -26.71 -30.04 2.33
C GLU A 107 -25.48 -29.55 3.10
N ILE A 108 -24.68 -28.69 2.46
CA ILE A 108 -23.54 -28.01 3.06
C ILE A 108 -24.04 -26.74 3.73
N VAL A 109 -23.70 -26.58 5.01
CA VAL A 109 -24.09 -25.41 5.81
C VAL A 109 -22.85 -24.80 6.45
N ASN A 110 -22.63 -23.51 6.20
CA ASN A 110 -21.59 -22.73 6.87
C ASN A 110 -22.19 -22.08 8.13
N VAL A 111 -21.55 -22.27 9.27
CA VAL A 111 -21.93 -21.62 10.54
C VAL A 111 -20.80 -20.75 11.06
N ASN A 112 -21.19 -19.55 11.49
CA ASN A 112 -20.26 -18.58 12.03
C ASN A 112 -19.70 -19.05 13.39
N VAL A 113 -18.43 -18.75 13.60
CA VAL A 113 -17.71 -19.06 14.83
C VAL A 113 -17.20 -17.76 15.46
N ALA A 114 -17.23 -17.67 16.78
CA ALA A 114 -16.57 -16.57 17.49
C ALA A 114 -15.06 -16.86 17.53
N ILE A 115 -14.23 -15.88 17.17
CA ILE A 115 -12.78 -15.99 17.28
C ILE A 115 -12.33 -15.27 18.56
N THR A 116 -11.78 -16.02 19.51
CA THR A 116 -11.16 -15.42 20.70
C THR A 116 -9.79 -14.88 20.29
N PRO A 117 -9.41 -13.65 20.71
CA PRO A 117 -8.05 -13.16 20.52
C PRO A 117 -7.02 -14.16 21.06
N ILE A 118 -5.94 -14.36 20.31
CA ILE A 118 -4.91 -15.35 20.66
C ILE A 118 -4.36 -15.10 22.07
N ALA A 119 -4.20 -16.16 22.86
CA ALA A 119 -3.47 -16.11 24.11
C ALA A 119 -1.95 -16.14 23.83
N LEU A 120 -1.34 -14.96 23.81
CA LEU A 120 0.10 -14.77 23.59
C LEU A 120 0.93 -15.25 24.80
N ALA A 121 2.07 -15.89 24.54
CA ALA A 121 3.03 -16.25 25.59
C ALA A 121 4.00 -15.11 25.89
N SER A 122 4.48 -14.40 24.86
CA SER A 122 5.45 -13.31 24.98
C SER A 122 4.96 -12.06 24.26
N ALA A 123 4.28 -11.15 24.97
CA ALA A 123 4.00 -9.81 24.44
C ALA A 123 5.15 -8.84 24.78
N TYR A 124 5.34 -7.80 23.95
CA TYR A 124 6.25 -6.71 24.28
C TYR A 124 5.85 -6.06 25.62
N LYS A 125 6.88 -5.70 26.40
CA LYS A 125 6.71 -5.00 27.69
C LYS A 125 6.85 -3.48 27.57
N GLN A 126 7.26 -3.01 26.41
CA GLN A 126 7.53 -1.61 26.14
C GLN A 126 6.30 -0.98 25.50
N SER A 127 6.17 0.34 25.63
CA SER A 127 5.24 1.15 24.84
C SER A 127 6.01 2.36 24.35
N SER A 128 5.71 2.81 23.14
CA SER A 128 6.09 4.13 22.67
C SER A 128 5.24 5.19 23.40
N SER A 129 5.79 6.39 23.56
CA SER A 129 5.07 7.51 24.14
C SER A 129 5.32 8.76 23.31
N ILE A 130 4.25 9.41 22.86
CA ILE A 130 4.34 10.69 22.17
C ILE A 130 4.10 11.79 23.19
N PRO A 131 5.04 12.74 23.37
CA PRO A 131 4.85 13.83 24.32
C PRO A 131 3.70 14.74 23.84
N VAL A 132 2.88 15.17 24.79
CA VAL A 132 1.87 16.19 24.52
C VAL A 132 2.56 17.54 24.48
N VAL A 133 2.53 18.20 23.32
CA VAL A 133 3.09 19.54 23.11
C VAL A 133 1.99 20.54 22.74
N ALA A 134 2.31 21.84 22.78
CA ALA A 134 1.38 22.87 22.36
C ALA A 134 1.13 22.79 20.85
N ALA A 135 -0.13 22.92 20.42
CA ALA A 135 -0.50 22.93 19.02
C ALA A 135 -0.01 24.22 18.34
N ASN A 136 0.64 24.09 17.19
CA ASN A 136 1.04 25.19 16.31
C ASN A 136 0.06 25.30 15.13
N PHE A 137 -0.87 26.25 15.20
CA PHE A 137 -1.88 26.50 14.15
C PHE A 137 -1.38 27.35 12.98
N GLU A 138 -0.12 27.79 13.01
CA GLU A 138 0.55 28.42 11.87
C GLU A 138 1.51 27.44 11.17
N GLY A 139 1.66 26.24 11.71
CA GLY A 139 2.61 25.25 11.25
C GLY A 139 2.09 24.40 10.10
N ILE A 140 2.90 24.20 9.07
CA ILE A 140 2.53 23.45 7.87
C ILE A 140 3.25 22.10 7.87
N ILE A 141 2.57 21.05 7.37
CA ILE A 141 3.18 19.74 7.14
C ILE A 141 3.04 19.39 5.66
N PRO A 142 4.12 19.18 4.90
CA PRO A 142 5.53 19.29 5.30
C PRO A 142 5.96 20.71 5.68
N ASN A 143 6.95 20.83 6.57
CA ASN A 143 7.54 22.12 6.96
C ASN A 143 8.17 22.82 5.73
N PRO A 144 7.81 24.07 5.41
CA PRO A 144 8.41 24.80 4.29
C PRO A 144 9.88 25.17 4.56
N GLN A 145 10.65 25.36 3.49
CA GLN A 145 12.05 25.81 3.59
C GLN A 145 12.21 27.16 4.32
N SER A 146 11.24 28.06 4.14
CA SER A 146 11.20 29.35 4.84
C SER A 146 9.75 29.79 5.05
N GLN A 147 9.42 30.14 6.29
CA GLN A 147 8.17 30.76 6.68
C GLN A 147 8.47 31.98 7.56
N GLN A 148 8.04 33.17 7.13
CA GLN A 148 8.29 34.43 7.81
C GLN A 148 6.96 35.10 8.17
N SER A 149 6.64 35.18 9.46
CA SER A 149 5.48 35.91 9.94
C SER A 149 5.59 37.40 9.56
N ARG A 150 4.47 37.98 9.13
CA ARG A 150 4.31 39.40 8.82
C ARG A 150 3.27 40.00 9.76
N GLN A 151 3.26 41.33 9.87
CA GLN A 151 2.23 42.01 10.64
C GLN A 151 0.89 42.00 9.88
N GLY A 152 -0.20 41.81 10.62
CA GLY A 152 -1.57 41.88 10.11
C GLY A 152 -2.20 40.51 9.86
N HIS A 153 -3.49 40.53 9.50
CA HIS A 153 -4.26 39.33 9.19
C HIS A 153 -5.12 39.56 7.96
N PHE A 154 -5.31 38.52 7.15
CA PHE A 154 -6.29 38.47 6.09
C PHE A 154 -7.63 37.95 6.64
N ASN A 155 -8.72 38.67 6.40
CA ASN A 155 -10.04 38.30 6.93
C ASN A 155 -10.70 37.23 6.05
N LEU A 156 -10.94 36.02 6.56
CA LEU A 156 -11.57 34.92 5.84
C LEU A 156 -13.08 35.08 5.65
N THR A 157 -13.75 35.97 6.38
CA THR A 157 -15.20 36.25 6.21
C THR A 157 -15.51 37.16 5.01
N GLN A 158 -14.49 37.79 4.42
CA GLN A 158 -14.68 38.58 3.21
C GLN A 158 -15.01 37.68 2.01
N THR A 159 -15.58 38.24 0.95
CA THR A 159 -15.77 37.48 -0.30
C THR A 159 -14.41 37.07 -0.86
N ILE A 160 -14.20 35.75 -1.01
CA ILE A 160 -13.00 35.20 -1.63
C ILE A 160 -13.21 35.17 -3.14
N VAL A 161 -12.33 35.87 -3.85
CA VAL A 161 -12.38 36.01 -5.30
C VAL A 161 -11.04 35.55 -5.86
N PHE A 162 -11.08 34.43 -6.58
CA PHE A 162 -9.92 33.85 -7.22
C PHE A 162 -9.63 34.53 -8.56
N GLN A 163 -8.34 34.73 -8.82
CA GLN A 163 -7.79 35.26 -10.05
C GLN A 163 -6.57 34.44 -10.46
N PHE A 164 -6.44 34.14 -11.74
CA PHE A 164 -5.24 33.51 -12.30
C PHE A 164 -4.80 34.20 -13.59
N TYR A 165 -3.49 34.18 -13.83
CA TYR A 165 -2.88 34.81 -15.03
C TYR A 165 -2.28 33.78 -16.00
N SER A 166 -2.37 32.48 -15.70
CA SER A 166 -1.84 31.39 -16.52
C SER A 166 -2.67 30.12 -16.39
N ASN A 167 -2.86 29.42 -17.52
CA ASN A 167 -3.54 28.12 -17.54
C ASN A 167 -2.82 27.06 -16.69
N GLN A 168 -1.52 27.22 -16.41
CA GLN A 168 -0.79 26.30 -15.52
C GLN A 168 -1.33 26.30 -14.09
N ALA A 169 -1.99 27.38 -13.65
CA ALA A 169 -2.61 27.49 -12.33
C ALA A 169 -4.03 26.89 -12.26
N GLN A 170 -4.62 26.52 -13.40
CA GLN A 170 -6.04 26.20 -13.47
C GLN A 170 -6.44 25.04 -12.56
N SER A 171 -5.70 23.94 -12.59
CA SER A 171 -5.99 22.76 -11.75
C SER A 171 -5.86 23.08 -10.26
N ALA A 172 -4.78 23.76 -9.86
CA ALA A 172 -4.53 24.16 -8.47
C ALA A 172 -5.58 25.14 -7.94
N LEU A 173 -6.08 26.03 -8.81
CA LEU A 173 -7.16 26.94 -8.48
C LEU A 173 -8.47 26.18 -8.30
N THR A 174 -8.86 25.35 -9.27
CA THR A 174 -10.12 24.59 -9.21
C THR A 174 -10.16 23.74 -7.95
N TRP A 175 -9.09 23.00 -7.69
CA TRP A 175 -8.96 22.18 -6.49
C TRP A 175 -9.08 23.00 -5.20
N LEU A 176 -8.34 24.13 -5.09
CA LEU A 176 -8.39 24.96 -3.89
C LEU A 176 -9.77 25.60 -3.69
N ALA A 177 -10.45 25.99 -4.77
CA ALA A 177 -11.81 26.52 -4.72
C ALA A 177 -12.82 25.46 -4.24
N GLU A 178 -12.70 24.21 -4.73
CA GLU A 178 -13.51 23.07 -4.25
C GLU A 178 -13.31 22.83 -2.76
N GLU A 179 -12.05 22.75 -2.29
CA GLU A 179 -11.74 22.56 -0.87
C GLU A 179 -12.27 23.72 -0.02
N PHE A 180 -12.05 24.97 -0.45
CA PHE A 180 -12.55 26.14 0.28
C PHE A 180 -14.08 26.17 0.35
N SER A 181 -14.80 25.74 -0.70
CA SER A 181 -16.27 25.63 -0.67
C SER A 181 -16.75 24.64 0.40
N GLY A 182 -15.97 23.62 0.72
CA GLY A 182 -16.27 22.66 1.78
C GLY A 182 -15.96 23.16 3.20
N ILE A 183 -15.18 24.23 3.34
CA ILE A 183 -14.67 24.71 4.63
C ILE A 183 -15.25 26.08 5.02
N LEU A 184 -15.45 26.96 4.04
CA LEU A 184 -15.88 28.34 4.26
C LEU A 184 -17.36 28.49 3.87
N ASP A 185 -18.14 29.12 4.74
CA ASP A 185 -19.55 29.51 4.47
C ASP A 185 -19.66 30.72 3.49
N ASN A 186 -18.71 30.85 2.55
CA ASN A 186 -18.57 32.00 1.67
C ASN A 186 -18.83 31.66 0.20
N THR A 187 -19.33 32.65 -0.54
CA THR A 187 -19.41 32.55 -2.00
C THR A 187 -18.02 32.72 -2.60
N ILE A 188 -17.47 31.64 -3.14
CA ILE A 188 -16.25 31.65 -3.95
C ILE A 188 -16.60 32.13 -5.36
N LYS A 189 -15.89 33.16 -5.83
CA LYS A 189 -16.11 33.76 -7.15
C LYS A 189 -14.82 33.77 -7.96
N MET A 190 -14.98 33.73 -9.28
CA MET A 190 -13.90 33.91 -10.25
C MET A 190 -14.01 35.30 -10.87
N SER A 191 -12.93 36.07 -10.89
CA SER A 191 -12.92 37.43 -11.45
C SER A 191 -11.53 37.83 -11.97
N SER A 192 -11.51 38.83 -12.86
CA SER A 192 -10.27 39.51 -13.27
C SER A 192 -9.73 40.48 -12.21
N GLN A 193 -10.43 40.65 -11.09
CA GLN A 193 -9.98 41.39 -9.91
C GLN A 193 -10.26 40.52 -8.68
N GLY A 194 -9.27 39.71 -8.29
CA GLY A 194 -9.35 38.79 -7.16
C GLY A 194 -8.54 39.26 -5.95
N ASN A 195 -8.82 38.65 -4.80
CA ASN A 195 -8.00 38.76 -3.59
C ASN A 195 -7.23 37.47 -3.28
N VAL A 196 -7.39 36.41 -4.08
CA VAL A 196 -6.52 35.22 -4.11
C VAL A 196 -5.99 35.07 -5.53
N CYS A 197 -4.70 35.38 -5.71
CA CYS A 197 -4.10 35.61 -7.01
C CYS A 197 -3.02 34.58 -7.33
N PHE A 198 -3.20 33.83 -8.41
CA PHE A 198 -2.21 32.89 -8.95
C PHE A 198 -1.37 33.59 -10.02
N VAL A 199 -0.14 33.93 -9.66
CA VAL A 199 0.79 34.75 -10.45
C VAL A 199 1.93 33.89 -11.00
N MET A 200 2.18 34.01 -12.29
CA MET A 200 3.32 33.35 -12.93
C MET A 200 4.61 34.09 -12.60
N THR A 201 5.53 33.44 -11.91
CA THR A 201 6.84 34.00 -11.59
C THR A 201 7.92 33.18 -12.28
N PRO A 202 8.55 33.72 -13.35
CA PRO A 202 9.58 32.99 -14.09
C PRO A 202 10.82 32.75 -13.21
N ASN A 203 11.58 31.70 -13.53
CA ASN A 203 12.83 31.28 -12.87
C ASN A 203 12.69 30.59 -11.50
N LEU A 204 11.48 30.16 -11.11
CA LEU A 204 11.33 29.16 -10.05
C LEU A 204 11.56 27.75 -10.64
N ALA A 205 12.18 26.86 -9.86
CA ALA A 205 12.32 25.45 -10.23
C ALA A 205 10.95 24.75 -10.27
N ASP A 206 10.87 23.59 -10.93
CA ASP A 206 9.64 22.78 -10.90
C ASP A 206 9.26 22.42 -9.44
N GLY A 207 7.98 22.55 -9.12
CA GLY A 207 7.46 22.37 -7.75
C GLY A 207 7.81 23.47 -6.75
N ALA A 208 8.67 24.44 -7.09
CA ALA A 208 8.97 25.57 -6.22
C ALA A 208 7.87 26.63 -6.29
N TYR A 209 7.59 27.27 -5.14
CA TYR A 209 6.59 28.32 -5.06
C TYR A 209 6.94 29.38 -4.01
N LYS A 210 6.24 30.51 -4.11
CA LYS A 210 6.16 31.54 -3.08
C LYS A 210 4.68 31.78 -2.75
N LEU A 211 4.34 31.78 -1.46
CA LEU A 211 3.00 32.11 -0.97
C LEU A 211 3.11 33.33 -0.06
N GLU A 212 2.37 34.39 -0.36
CA GLU A 212 2.38 35.62 0.43
C GLU A 212 0.94 35.99 0.82
N ILE A 213 0.65 35.91 2.11
CA ILE A 213 -0.62 36.36 2.69
C ILE A 213 -0.42 37.77 3.22
N GLN A 214 -1.21 38.71 2.71
CA GLN A 214 -1.26 40.11 3.10
C GLN A 214 -2.67 40.45 3.58
N GLU A 215 -2.87 41.60 4.24
CA GLU A 215 -4.17 41.99 4.81
C GLU A 215 -5.31 42.03 3.77
N LYS A 216 -4.99 42.36 2.51
CA LYS A 216 -5.97 42.58 1.44
C LYS A 216 -5.93 41.54 0.32
N GLN A 217 -4.87 40.74 0.23
CA GLN A 217 -4.69 39.78 -0.85
C GLN A 217 -3.78 38.62 -0.44
N ILE A 218 -3.95 37.49 -1.12
CA ILE A 218 -3.10 36.32 -1.04
C ILE A 218 -2.49 36.10 -2.43
N LEU A 219 -1.16 36.01 -2.51
CA LEU A 219 -0.41 35.79 -3.74
C LEU A 219 0.20 34.39 -3.74
N LEU A 220 -0.16 33.57 -4.72
CA LEU A 220 0.43 32.26 -5.01
C LEU A 220 1.29 32.42 -6.26
N GLU A 221 2.61 32.33 -6.12
CA GLU A 221 3.59 32.54 -7.18
C GLU A 221 4.32 31.22 -7.51
N ALA A 222 4.30 30.82 -8.78
CA ALA A 222 5.01 29.62 -9.26
C ALA A 222 5.37 29.73 -10.75
N SER A 223 6.23 28.82 -11.23
CA SER A 223 6.60 28.65 -12.65
C SER A 223 6.01 27.39 -13.29
N SER A 224 5.31 26.57 -12.52
CA SER A 224 4.84 25.23 -12.88
C SER A 224 3.48 24.92 -12.23
N THR A 225 2.72 24.00 -12.84
CA THR A 225 1.46 23.50 -12.28
C THR A 225 1.67 22.86 -10.90
N SER A 226 2.76 22.11 -10.72
CA SER A 226 3.16 21.52 -9.46
C SER A 226 3.39 22.58 -8.38
N GLY A 227 4.14 23.65 -8.68
CA GLY A 227 4.37 24.76 -7.75
C GLY A 227 3.08 25.45 -7.30
N PHE A 228 2.14 25.72 -8.22
CA PHE A 228 0.82 26.25 -7.84
C PHE A 228 0.03 25.29 -6.97
N MET A 229 0.06 23.98 -7.26
CA MET A 229 -0.63 22.98 -6.45
C MET A 229 -0.10 22.94 -5.01
N TYR A 230 1.22 22.99 -4.83
CA TYR A 230 1.84 22.97 -3.51
C TYR A 230 1.65 24.28 -2.74
N ALA A 231 1.62 25.42 -3.43
CA ALA A 231 1.21 26.70 -2.83
C ALA A 231 -0.24 26.64 -2.32
N SER A 232 -1.15 26.07 -3.12
CA SER A 232 -2.54 25.84 -2.72
C SER A 232 -2.63 24.91 -1.51
N ALA A 233 -1.86 23.82 -1.46
CA ALA A 233 -1.86 22.89 -0.33
C ALA A 233 -1.41 23.56 0.98
N SER A 234 -0.37 24.39 0.93
CA SER A 234 0.08 25.17 2.08
C SER A 234 -0.96 26.19 2.54
N LEU A 235 -1.59 26.91 1.61
CA LEU A 235 -2.66 27.85 1.94
C LEU A 235 -3.87 27.13 2.56
N LEU A 236 -4.26 25.99 2.01
CA LEU A 236 -5.36 25.16 2.51
C LEU A 236 -5.11 24.73 3.96
N GLN A 237 -3.90 24.31 4.31
CA GLN A 237 -3.56 23.95 5.67
C GLN A 237 -3.70 25.13 6.63
N LEU A 238 -3.11 26.29 6.29
CA LEU A 238 -3.21 27.49 7.13
C LEU A 238 -4.66 27.89 7.36
N VAL A 239 -5.50 27.90 6.30
CA VAL A 239 -6.94 28.18 6.43
C VAL A 239 -7.62 27.14 7.33
N ASN A 240 -7.35 25.87 7.12
CA ASN A 240 -7.93 24.79 7.92
C ASN A 240 -7.58 24.90 9.40
N HIS A 241 -6.33 25.21 9.73
CA HIS A 241 -5.87 25.40 11.10
C HIS A 241 -6.57 26.57 11.77
N GLN A 242 -6.72 27.70 11.09
CA GLN A 242 -7.41 28.87 11.64
C GLN A 242 -8.91 28.59 11.87
N ILE A 243 -9.60 28.01 10.89
CA ILE A 243 -11.03 27.66 11.03
C ILE A 243 -11.24 26.65 12.18
N ASN A 244 -10.36 25.65 12.31
CA ASN A 244 -10.43 24.69 13.42
C ASN A 244 -10.13 25.32 14.78
N ASN A 245 -9.28 26.34 14.82
CA ASN A 245 -9.02 27.15 16.01
C ASN A 245 -10.10 28.24 16.21
N GLN A 246 -11.26 28.14 15.53
CA GLN A 246 -12.37 29.08 15.60
C GLN A 246 -11.99 30.53 15.25
N SER A 247 -10.90 30.71 14.49
CA SER A 247 -10.44 31.98 13.98
C SER A 247 -10.95 32.20 12.56
N THR A 248 -11.33 33.44 12.27
CA THR A 248 -11.62 33.91 10.90
C THR A 248 -10.51 34.82 10.37
N GLU A 249 -9.41 34.94 11.11
CA GLU A 249 -8.25 35.73 10.75
C GLU A 249 -7.11 34.78 10.35
N LEU A 250 -6.60 34.98 9.12
CA LEU A 250 -5.45 34.26 8.59
C LEU A 250 -4.19 35.12 8.75
N PRO A 251 -3.19 34.70 9.54
CA PRO A 251 -1.96 35.48 9.75
C PRO A 251 -1.25 35.83 8.45
N CYS A 252 -0.78 37.07 8.33
CA CYS A 252 0.05 37.46 7.20
C CYS A 252 1.41 36.76 7.29
N VAL A 253 1.84 36.16 6.19
CA VAL A 253 3.04 35.32 6.15
C VAL A 253 3.65 35.33 4.75
N LEU A 254 4.97 35.22 4.70
CA LEU A 254 5.72 34.96 3.47
C LEU A 254 6.34 33.57 3.55
N ILE A 255 5.98 32.71 2.60
CA ILE A 255 6.50 31.35 2.46
C ILE A 255 7.27 31.25 1.14
N GLN A 256 8.45 30.64 1.19
CA GLN A 256 9.23 30.27 0.03
C GLN A 256 9.63 28.81 0.19
N ASP A 257 9.32 28.00 -0.82
CA ASP A 257 9.34 26.56 -0.62
C ASP A 257 9.60 25.80 -1.93
N LYS A 258 10.11 24.58 -1.80
CA LYS A 258 10.41 23.66 -2.90
C LYS A 258 10.54 22.23 -2.37
N PRO A 259 10.27 21.20 -3.19
CA PRO A 259 10.49 19.82 -2.78
C PRO A 259 11.99 19.50 -2.67
N ARG A 260 12.35 18.66 -1.69
CA ARG A 260 13.66 18.01 -1.58
C ARG A 260 13.86 16.92 -2.63
N PHE A 261 12.86 16.06 -2.84
CA PHE A 261 12.91 14.95 -3.80
C PHE A 261 11.89 15.10 -4.92
N THR A 262 12.22 14.61 -6.11
CA THR A 262 11.32 14.66 -7.28
C THR A 262 10.24 13.58 -7.24
N HIS A 263 10.51 12.41 -6.65
CA HIS A 263 9.54 11.34 -6.43
C HIS A 263 9.08 11.34 -4.97
N ARG A 264 7.79 11.55 -4.76
CA ARG A 264 7.15 11.51 -3.44
C ARG A 264 5.89 10.67 -3.60
N GLY A 265 6.06 9.38 -3.36
CA GLY A 265 5.08 8.36 -3.68
C GLY A 265 4.34 7.82 -2.47
N MET A 266 3.11 7.37 -2.72
CA MET A 266 2.39 6.48 -1.83
C MET A 266 1.78 5.35 -2.66
N MET A 267 2.02 4.11 -2.24
CA MET A 267 1.45 2.90 -2.83
C MET A 267 0.25 2.43 -2.02
N LEU A 268 -0.83 2.04 -2.71
CA LEU A 268 -1.96 1.32 -2.14
C LEU A 268 -2.12 -0.04 -2.81
N ASP A 269 -2.09 -1.09 -2.00
CA ASP A 269 -2.50 -2.44 -2.38
C ASP A 269 -4.02 -2.52 -2.49
N CYS A 270 -4.50 -2.78 -3.71
CA CYS A 270 -5.92 -3.06 -3.98
C CYS A 270 -6.14 -4.53 -4.37
N ALA A 271 -5.07 -5.31 -4.50
CA ALA A 271 -5.13 -6.71 -4.88
C ALA A 271 -5.56 -7.58 -3.70
N ARG A 272 -4.94 -7.41 -2.51
CA ARG A 272 -5.28 -8.20 -1.32
C ARG A 272 -6.69 -7.91 -0.84
N HIS A 273 -7.07 -6.64 -0.75
CA HIS A 273 -8.46 -6.22 -0.55
C HIS A 273 -8.84 -5.10 -1.53
N PHE A 274 -10.01 -5.25 -2.16
CA PHE A 274 -10.49 -4.23 -3.09
C PHE A 274 -10.95 -2.98 -2.34
N HIS A 275 -10.50 -1.82 -2.81
CA HIS A 275 -10.94 -0.52 -2.31
C HIS A 275 -11.73 0.23 -3.38
N SER A 276 -12.81 0.88 -3.00
CA SER A 276 -13.69 1.56 -3.97
C SER A 276 -13.00 2.73 -4.67
N VAL A 277 -13.56 3.17 -5.80
CA VAL A 277 -13.14 4.39 -6.50
C VAL A 277 -13.12 5.59 -5.55
N ASP A 278 -14.12 5.72 -4.69
CA ASP A 278 -14.21 6.81 -3.72
C ASP A 278 -13.09 6.76 -2.68
N THR A 279 -12.73 5.57 -2.17
CA THR A 279 -11.59 5.40 -1.26
C THR A 279 -10.28 5.79 -1.94
N VAL A 280 -10.06 5.37 -3.19
CA VAL A 280 -8.85 5.72 -3.96
C VAL A 280 -8.79 7.23 -4.21
N LYS A 281 -9.89 7.86 -4.65
CA LYS A 281 -9.96 9.32 -4.86
C LYS A 281 -9.75 10.10 -3.56
N ARG A 282 -10.35 9.65 -2.45
CA ARG A 282 -10.16 10.27 -1.13
C ARG A 282 -8.69 10.26 -0.72
N LEU A 283 -8.01 9.13 -0.89
CA LEU A 283 -6.58 9.01 -0.61
C LEU A 283 -5.76 9.95 -1.51
N ILE A 284 -6.00 9.96 -2.82
CA ILE A 284 -5.33 10.88 -3.76
C ILE A 284 -5.50 12.35 -3.34
N ASN A 285 -6.69 12.73 -2.86
CA ASN A 285 -6.93 14.07 -2.35
C ASN A 285 -6.10 14.37 -1.08
N GLN A 286 -5.95 13.40 -0.18
CA GLN A 286 -5.10 13.55 1.01
C GLN A 286 -3.60 13.63 0.64
N LEU A 287 -3.16 12.89 -0.38
CA LEU A 287 -1.79 12.92 -0.87
C LEU A 287 -1.39 14.30 -1.38
N VAL A 288 -2.23 14.98 -2.17
CA VAL A 288 -1.93 16.34 -2.66
C VAL A 288 -1.92 17.37 -1.52
N GLN A 289 -2.76 17.22 -0.49
CA GLN A 289 -2.72 18.09 0.71
C GLN A 289 -1.37 18.01 1.44
N LEU A 290 -0.69 16.85 1.34
CA LEU A 290 0.64 16.59 1.90
C LEU A 290 1.78 16.70 0.85
N LYS A 291 1.49 17.26 -0.33
CA LYS A 291 2.46 17.53 -1.41
C LYS A 291 3.14 16.28 -2.01
N PHE A 292 2.56 15.09 -1.86
CA PHE A 292 2.93 13.93 -2.68
C PHE A 292 2.62 14.21 -4.16
N ASN A 293 3.28 13.50 -5.07
CA ASN A 293 3.07 13.66 -6.52
C ASN A 293 2.92 12.34 -7.27
N VAL A 294 3.04 11.20 -6.59
CA VAL A 294 2.88 9.88 -7.20
C VAL A 294 1.93 9.04 -6.36
N PHE A 295 0.96 8.44 -7.04
CA PHE A 295 0.15 7.35 -6.52
C PHE A 295 0.56 6.07 -7.26
N HIS A 296 1.20 5.15 -6.53
CA HIS A 296 1.58 3.84 -7.04
C HIS A 296 0.43 2.87 -6.78
N TRP A 297 -0.15 2.31 -7.84
CA TRP A 297 -1.37 1.52 -7.74
C TRP A 297 -1.07 0.04 -7.94
N HIS A 298 -0.98 -0.68 -6.83
CA HIS A 298 -0.77 -2.10 -6.81
C HIS A 298 -2.09 -2.83 -7.10
N LEU A 299 -2.27 -3.22 -8.37
CA LEU A 299 -3.55 -3.64 -8.95
C LEU A 299 -3.69 -5.15 -9.12
N THR A 300 -2.62 -5.91 -8.97
CA THR A 300 -2.58 -7.34 -9.29
C THR A 300 -1.71 -8.08 -8.28
N ASP A 301 -2.22 -9.18 -7.76
CA ASP A 301 -1.48 -10.10 -6.90
C ASP A 301 -2.15 -11.49 -6.95
N ASP A 302 -1.73 -12.40 -6.07
CA ASP A 302 -2.25 -13.74 -5.95
C ASP A 302 -3.74 -13.77 -5.60
N GLU A 303 -4.19 -12.87 -4.73
CA GLU A 303 -5.56 -12.86 -4.19
C GLU A 303 -6.54 -12.02 -5.00
N GLY A 304 -6.08 -11.40 -6.09
CA GLY A 304 -6.88 -10.43 -6.80
C GLY A 304 -6.27 -9.83 -8.06
N TRP A 305 -7.05 -9.80 -9.12
CA TRP A 305 -6.80 -8.99 -10.31
C TRP A 305 -7.82 -7.85 -10.40
N ARG A 306 -7.36 -6.59 -10.37
CA ARG A 306 -8.25 -5.43 -10.16
C ARG A 306 -8.44 -4.52 -11.37
N ILE A 307 -7.82 -4.82 -12.51
CA ILE A 307 -7.89 -3.97 -13.69
C ILE A 307 -8.59 -4.65 -14.87
N GLU A 308 -9.56 -3.99 -15.49
CA GLU A 308 -10.19 -4.51 -16.70
C GLU A 308 -9.22 -4.51 -17.90
N ILE A 309 -8.94 -5.71 -18.42
CA ILE A 309 -8.27 -5.96 -19.70
C ILE A 309 -9.30 -6.50 -20.67
N LYS A 310 -9.68 -5.73 -21.68
CA LYS A 310 -10.79 -6.09 -22.57
C LYS A 310 -10.51 -7.32 -23.41
N ALA A 311 -9.25 -7.53 -23.79
CA ALA A 311 -8.81 -8.71 -24.51
C ALA A 311 -8.84 -9.99 -23.65
N PHE A 312 -8.78 -9.86 -22.32
CA PHE A 312 -8.84 -10.97 -21.36
C PHE A 312 -9.89 -10.71 -20.27
N PRO A 313 -11.20 -10.73 -20.62
CA PRO A 313 -12.26 -10.45 -19.65
C PRO A 313 -12.31 -11.46 -18.49
N GLU A 314 -11.73 -12.65 -18.66
CA GLU A 314 -11.52 -13.64 -17.61
C GLU A 314 -10.78 -13.08 -16.40
N LEU A 315 -9.81 -12.17 -16.60
CA LEU A 315 -9.02 -11.59 -15.51
C LEU A 315 -9.88 -10.86 -14.48
N THR A 316 -11.00 -10.24 -14.89
CA THR A 316 -11.95 -9.60 -13.96
C THR A 316 -13.21 -10.43 -13.72
N ARG A 317 -13.60 -11.30 -14.65
CA ARG A 317 -14.73 -12.23 -14.45
C ARG A 317 -14.41 -13.30 -13.40
N ILE A 318 -13.15 -13.75 -13.35
CA ILE A 318 -12.63 -14.75 -12.41
C ILE A 318 -11.69 -14.07 -11.42
N GLY A 319 -10.57 -13.51 -11.89
CA GLY A 319 -9.47 -13.02 -11.04
C GLY A 319 -9.82 -11.89 -10.08
N ALA A 320 -10.90 -11.15 -10.32
CA ALA A 320 -11.38 -10.12 -9.40
C ALA A 320 -12.16 -10.68 -8.20
N TRP A 321 -12.45 -11.98 -8.16
CA TRP A 321 -13.32 -12.57 -7.15
C TRP A 321 -12.72 -13.83 -6.54
N ARG A 322 -12.88 -13.96 -5.22
CA ARG A 322 -12.47 -15.13 -4.45
C ARG A 322 -13.58 -15.59 -3.50
N GLY A 323 -13.56 -16.85 -3.12
CA GLY A 323 -14.60 -17.48 -2.31
C GLY A 323 -14.68 -18.99 -2.54
N LEU A 324 -15.41 -19.70 -1.69
CA LEU A 324 -15.50 -21.17 -1.70
C LEU A 324 -15.99 -21.75 -3.04
N ASP A 325 -16.90 -21.05 -3.70
CA ASP A 325 -17.51 -21.47 -4.98
C ASP A 325 -16.86 -20.79 -6.19
N THR A 326 -15.63 -20.31 -6.06
CA THR A 326 -14.91 -19.63 -7.14
C THR A 326 -13.57 -20.33 -7.43
N PRO A 327 -12.96 -20.11 -8.62
CA PRO A 327 -11.65 -20.69 -8.94
C PRO A 327 -10.50 -20.24 -8.04
N ILE A 328 -10.68 -19.15 -7.28
CA ILE A 328 -9.70 -18.61 -6.32
C ILE A 328 -10.29 -18.76 -4.93
N GLU A 329 -9.60 -19.52 -4.08
CA GLU A 329 -9.98 -19.75 -2.69
C GLU A 329 -10.08 -18.42 -1.92
N PRO A 330 -10.97 -18.29 -0.93
CA PRO A 330 -11.02 -17.08 -0.12
C PRO A 330 -9.68 -16.85 0.59
N GLN A 331 -9.34 -15.60 0.91
CA GLN A 331 -8.06 -15.25 1.54
C GLN A 331 -8.28 -14.11 2.52
N TYR A 332 -7.59 -14.18 3.65
CA TYR A 332 -7.56 -13.20 4.75
C TYR A 332 -8.91 -13.01 5.47
N SER A 333 -9.90 -12.38 4.84
CA SER A 333 -11.21 -12.13 5.43
C SER A 333 -12.36 -12.53 4.48
N ASN A 334 -13.60 -12.47 4.99
CA ASN A 334 -14.81 -12.83 4.27
C ASN A 334 -14.84 -14.31 3.78
N LEU A 335 -14.30 -15.25 4.56
CA LEU A 335 -14.07 -16.63 4.09
C LEU A 335 -15.34 -17.39 3.69
N SER A 336 -16.47 -17.10 4.35
CA SER A 336 -17.75 -17.76 4.10
C SER A 336 -18.52 -17.16 2.92
N GLY A 337 -18.06 -16.03 2.37
CA GLY A 337 -18.71 -15.30 1.29
C GLY A 337 -17.86 -15.23 0.02
N LYS A 338 -18.44 -14.57 -0.99
CA LYS A 338 -17.70 -14.15 -2.18
C LYS A 338 -17.18 -12.73 -1.94
N HIS A 339 -15.88 -12.53 -2.01
CA HIS A 339 -15.21 -11.24 -1.87
C HIS A 339 -14.57 -10.83 -3.20
N GLY A 340 -14.57 -9.53 -3.50
CA GLY A 340 -13.90 -9.03 -4.70
C GLY A 340 -14.37 -7.68 -5.19
N GLY A 341 -13.91 -7.36 -6.39
CA GLY A 341 -14.12 -6.09 -7.07
C GLY A 341 -12.96 -5.80 -8.02
N PHE A 342 -13.22 -4.95 -9.01
CA PHE A 342 -12.23 -4.46 -9.96
C PHE A 342 -12.64 -3.07 -10.45
N TYR A 343 -11.69 -2.37 -11.05
CA TYR A 343 -11.89 -1.09 -11.72
C TYR A 343 -12.10 -1.32 -13.21
N SER A 344 -13.23 -0.87 -13.74
CA SER A 344 -13.40 -0.78 -15.19
C SER A 344 -12.39 0.20 -15.79
N GLN A 345 -12.15 0.13 -17.09
CA GLN A 345 -11.30 1.15 -17.73
C GLN A 345 -11.87 2.57 -17.59
N ASP A 346 -13.18 2.72 -17.44
CA ASP A 346 -13.80 4.03 -17.21
C ASP A 346 -13.56 4.54 -15.78
N ASP A 347 -13.65 3.67 -14.78
CA ASP A 347 -13.26 4.01 -13.39
C ASP A 347 -11.78 4.45 -13.33
N ILE A 348 -10.91 3.74 -14.05
CA ILE A 348 -9.49 4.07 -14.10
C ILE A 348 -9.26 5.42 -14.79
N ARG A 349 -9.92 5.70 -15.92
CA ARG A 349 -9.83 7.02 -16.59
C ARG A 349 -10.29 8.14 -15.67
N ASP A 350 -11.38 7.92 -14.94
CA ASP A 350 -11.92 8.88 -13.97
C ASP A 350 -10.95 9.12 -12.80
N ILE A 351 -10.33 8.08 -12.25
CA ILE A 351 -9.29 8.19 -11.21
C ILE A 351 -8.05 8.92 -11.73
N ILE A 352 -7.57 8.57 -12.93
CA ILE A 352 -6.41 9.22 -13.56
C ILE A 352 -6.69 10.70 -13.78
N GLN A 353 -7.88 11.06 -14.28
CA GLN A 353 -8.25 12.45 -14.46
C GLN A 353 -8.29 13.19 -13.10
N TYR A 354 -8.95 12.60 -12.11
CA TYR A 354 -9.04 13.16 -10.76
C TYR A 354 -7.65 13.39 -10.12
N ALA A 355 -6.72 12.46 -10.34
CA ALA A 355 -5.33 12.54 -9.89
C ALA A 355 -4.55 13.64 -10.65
N ALA A 356 -4.70 13.71 -11.97
CA ALA A 356 -4.04 14.72 -12.80
C ALA A 356 -4.48 16.15 -12.43
N GLU A 357 -5.78 16.35 -12.13
CA GLU A 357 -6.33 17.60 -11.60
C GLU A 357 -5.72 17.99 -10.24
N ARG A 358 -5.09 17.04 -9.54
CA ARG A 358 -4.39 17.22 -8.25
C ARG A 358 -2.88 17.11 -8.38
N ASN A 359 -2.34 17.15 -9.60
CA ASN A 359 -0.90 17.01 -9.88
C ASN A 359 -0.30 15.71 -9.29
N ILE A 360 -1.09 14.64 -9.29
CA ILE A 360 -0.68 13.28 -8.89
C ILE A 360 -0.55 12.43 -10.15
N THR A 361 0.63 11.84 -10.36
CA THR A 361 0.86 10.84 -11.40
C THR A 361 0.45 9.47 -10.88
N VAL A 362 -0.40 8.76 -11.63
CA VAL A 362 -0.79 7.39 -11.30
C VAL A 362 0.12 6.41 -12.05
N ILE A 363 0.83 5.57 -11.32
CA ILE A 363 1.69 4.51 -11.86
C ILE A 363 1.00 3.17 -11.62
N PRO A 364 0.63 2.42 -12.67
CA PRO A 364 0.07 1.08 -12.51
C PRO A 364 1.17 0.06 -12.22
N GLU A 365 0.83 -0.94 -11.41
CA GLU A 365 1.64 -2.14 -11.23
C GLU A 365 0.94 -3.39 -11.76
N ILE A 366 1.68 -4.19 -12.53
CA ILE A 366 1.32 -5.54 -12.96
C ILE A 366 2.43 -6.49 -12.53
N ASP A 367 2.22 -7.19 -11.43
CA ASP A 367 3.24 -7.99 -10.81
C ASP A 367 3.51 -9.28 -11.58
N ILE A 368 4.76 -9.47 -12.02
CA ILE A 368 5.25 -10.66 -12.72
C ILE A 368 6.72 -10.95 -12.38
N PRO A 369 7.17 -12.21 -12.45
CA PRO A 369 6.39 -13.43 -12.68
C PRO A 369 5.84 -14.06 -11.40
N GLY A 370 6.27 -13.59 -10.23
CA GLY A 370 5.63 -13.92 -8.94
C GLY A 370 4.25 -13.30 -8.84
N HIS A 371 3.58 -13.50 -7.70
CA HIS A 371 2.33 -12.82 -7.37
C HIS A 371 1.24 -12.89 -8.48
N CYS A 372 1.20 -13.99 -9.22
CA CYS A 372 0.41 -14.11 -10.45
C CYS A 372 -0.77 -15.08 -10.33
N ARG A 373 -1.10 -15.57 -9.13
CA ARG A 373 -2.12 -16.63 -8.98
C ARG A 373 -3.48 -16.23 -9.55
N ALA A 374 -3.93 -15.00 -9.33
CA ALA A 374 -5.21 -14.54 -9.88
C ALA A 374 -5.24 -14.56 -11.42
N ALA A 375 -4.12 -14.18 -12.06
CA ALA A 375 -3.98 -14.24 -13.51
C ALA A 375 -3.97 -15.69 -14.02
N ILE A 376 -3.18 -16.56 -13.39
CA ILE A 376 -3.03 -17.98 -13.74
C ILE A 376 -4.39 -18.71 -13.63
N LYS A 377 -5.14 -18.48 -12.55
CA LYS A 377 -6.47 -19.08 -12.35
C LYS A 377 -7.51 -18.54 -13.33
N SER A 378 -7.32 -17.34 -13.85
CA SER A 378 -8.21 -16.73 -14.83
C SER A 378 -7.95 -17.22 -16.26
N LEU A 379 -6.68 -17.45 -16.60
CA LEU A 379 -6.23 -17.81 -17.96
C LEU A 379 -5.42 -19.12 -17.98
N PRO A 380 -5.97 -20.24 -17.47
CA PRO A 380 -5.21 -21.48 -17.34
C PRO A 380 -4.72 -22.03 -18.69
N ASP A 381 -5.49 -21.84 -19.75
CA ASP A 381 -5.14 -22.30 -21.11
C ASP A 381 -3.87 -21.62 -21.67
N LEU A 382 -3.53 -20.43 -21.17
CA LEU A 382 -2.33 -19.70 -21.55
C LEU A 382 -1.18 -19.89 -20.56
N LEU A 383 -1.50 -19.96 -19.27
CA LEU A 383 -0.54 -19.73 -18.19
C LEU A 383 -0.18 -20.97 -17.37
N VAL A 384 -0.87 -22.10 -17.56
CA VAL A 384 -0.56 -23.35 -16.85
C VAL A 384 0.25 -24.29 -17.75
N ASP A 385 1.38 -24.76 -17.24
CA ASP A 385 2.14 -25.85 -17.85
C ASP A 385 1.75 -27.19 -17.20
N PRO A 386 0.89 -28.02 -17.83
CA PRO A 386 0.42 -29.25 -17.20
C PRO A 386 1.52 -30.32 -17.02
N GLU A 387 2.66 -30.15 -17.69
CA GLU A 387 3.81 -31.05 -17.57
C GLU A 387 4.83 -30.59 -16.53
N ASP A 388 4.66 -29.38 -15.96
CA ASP A 388 5.54 -28.92 -14.89
C ASP A 388 5.25 -29.69 -13.60
N GLN A 389 6.30 -30.25 -13.00
CA GLN A 389 6.25 -30.98 -11.74
C GLN A 389 7.09 -30.29 -10.65
N SER A 390 7.41 -29.01 -10.84
CA SER A 390 8.21 -28.22 -9.91
C SER A 390 7.49 -28.10 -8.58
N GLU A 391 8.23 -28.35 -7.50
CA GLU A 391 7.73 -28.20 -6.13
C GLU A 391 8.37 -26.95 -5.55
N TYR A 392 7.55 -25.94 -5.28
CA TYR A 392 7.97 -24.68 -4.70
C TYR A 392 6.88 -24.16 -3.75
N ARG A 393 7.22 -23.17 -2.93
CA ARG A 393 6.26 -22.46 -2.09
C ARG A 393 6.67 -21.00 -1.99
N SER A 394 5.78 -20.08 -2.33
CA SER A 394 6.00 -18.63 -2.18
C SER A 394 6.06 -18.23 -0.70
N ILE A 395 6.46 -16.99 -0.43
CA ILE A 395 6.44 -16.41 0.91
C ILE A 395 5.03 -16.41 1.51
N GLN A 396 4.01 -16.25 0.67
CA GLN A 396 2.58 -16.25 1.00
C GLN A 396 1.97 -17.66 1.02
N TYR A 397 2.78 -18.70 0.82
CA TYR A 397 2.38 -20.11 0.90
C TYR A 397 1.53 -20.63 -0.26
N TYR A 398 1.69 -20.06 -1.46
CA TYR A 398 1.16 -20.64 -2.70
C TYR A 398 2.17 -21.57 -3.36
N THR A 399 1.68 -22.53 -4.13
CA THR A 399 2.50 -23.52 -4.85
C THR A 399 2.22 -23.53 -6.37
N ASP A 400 1.39 -22.60 -6.84
CA ASP A 400 0.83 -22.54 -8.19
C ASP A 400 0.69 -21.08 -8.70
N ASN A 401 1.50 -20.15 -8.16
CA ASN A 401 1.34 -18.71 -8.37
C ASN A 401 2.38 -18.00 -9.26
N VAL A 402 3.21 -18.74 -10.03
CA VAL A 402 4.33 -18.14 -10.77
C VAL A 402 4.18 -18.37 -12.27
N LEU A 403 4.29 -17.30 -13.07
CA LEU A 403 4.25 -17.41 -14.53
C LEU A 403 5.44 -18.23 -15.06
N SER A 404 5.19 -19.07 -16.06
CA SER A 404 6.25 -19.88 -16.68
C SER A 404 6.84 -19.17 -17.90
N PRO A 405 8.16 -18.88 -17.93
CA PRO A 405 8.82 -18.33 -19.11
C PRO A 405 8.95 -19.34 -20.25
N GLY A 406 8.70 -20.63 -20.01
CA GLY A 406 8.68 -21.67 -21.03
C GLY A 406 7.39 -21.73 -21.88
N LEU A 407 6.37 -20.94 -21.54
CA LEU A 407 5.09 -20.94 -22.26
C LEU A 407 4.96 -19.75 -23.21
N GLU A 408 4.59 -20.00 -24.46
CA GLU A 408 4.23 -18.93 -25.42
C GLU A 408 3.03 -18.09 -24.93
N GLY A 409 2.12 -18.72 -24.18
CA GLY A 409 0.96 -18.05 -23.59
C GLY A 409 1.33 -16.97 -22.57
N THR A 410 2.46 -17.12 -21.85
CA THR A 410 2.98 -16.09 -20.94
C THR A 410 3.33 -14.81 -21.68
N TYR A 411 4.02 -14.91 -22.82
CA TYR A 411 4.38 -13.75 -23.63
C TYR A 411 3.15 -13.12 -24.28
N THR A 412 2.19 -13.95 -24.74
CA THR A 412 0.90 -13.46 -25.28
C THR A 412 0.12 -12.67 -24.22
N PHE A 413 0.12 -13.17 -22.98
CA PHE A 413 -0.50 -12.50 -21.84
C PHE A 413 0.17 -11.15 -21.56
N ILE A 414 1.49 -11.13 -21.37
CA ILE A 414 2.27 -9.92 -21.07
C ILE A 414 2.07 -8.87 -22.16
N ASP A 415 2.21 -9.25 -23.42
CA ASP A 415 2.09 -8.31 -24.54
C ASP A 415 0.74 -7.62 -24.57
N THR A 416 -0.33 -8.41 -24.46
CA THR A 416 -1.70 -7.91 -24.57
C THR A 416 -2.07 -7.03 -23.38
N VAL A 417 -1.69 -7.44 -22.17
CA VAL A 417 -1.96 -6.67 -20.94
C VAL A 417 -1.21 -5.34 -20.97
N LEU A 418 0.09 -5.36 -21.30
CA LEU A 418 0.89 -4.14 -21.35
C LEU A 418 0.46 -3.18 -22.45
N GLU A 419 0.00 -3.69 -23.60
CA GLU A 419 -0.57 -2.85 -24.66
C GLU A 419 -1.79 -2.07 -24.16
N GLU A 420 -2.77 -2.73 -23.53
CA GLU A 420 -3.95 -2.04 -23.00
C GLU A 420 -3.60 -1.05 -21.88
N ILE A 421 -2.70 -1.44 -20.97
CA ILE A 421 -2.28 -0.58 -19.85
C ILE A 421 -1.51 0.65 -20.34
N SER A 422 -0.63 0.47 -21.33
CA SER A 422 0.15 1.59 -21.87
C SER A 422 -0.72 2.69 -22.49
N HIS A 423 -1.85 2.29 -23.09
CA HIS A 423 -2.86 3.20 -23.63
C HIS A 423 -3.75 3.83 -22.54
N LEU A 424 -4.02 3.09 -21.47
CA LEU A 424 -4.90 3.52 -20.39
C LEU A 424 -4.21 4.52 -19.44
N PHE A 425 -2.95 4.27 -19.10
CA PHE A 425 -2.19 5.09 -18.16
C PHE A 425 -1.27 6.08 -18.90
N PRO A 426 -1.46 7.40 -18.73
CA PRO A 426 -0.64 8.39 -19.42
C PRO A 426 0.78 8.50 -18.85
N ALA A 427 1.00 8.07 -17.61
CA ALA A 427 2.32 8.07 -16.98
C ALA A 427 3.34 7.35 -17.88
N PRO A 428 4.58 7.86 -17.99
CA PRO A 428 5.61 7.24 -18.83
C PRO A 428 6.23 6.00 -18.15
N TYR A 429 5.56 5.41 -17.17
CA TYR A 429 6.08 4.34 -16.34
C TYR A 429 5.04 3.22 -16.16
N ILE A 430 5.53 1.98 -16.03
CA ILE A 430 4.75 0.81 -15.62
C ILE A 430 5.62 0.03 -14.62
N HIS A 431 5.07 -0.29 -13.45
CA HIS A 431 5.72 -1.16 -12.47
C HIS A 431 5.38 -2.62 -12.80
N ILE A 432 6.39 -3.50 -12.77
CA ILE A 432 6.22 -4.91 -13.12
C ILE A 432 6.36 -5.88 -11.94
N GLY A 433 6.46 -5.34 -10.72
CA GLY A 433 6.71 -6.11 -9.51
C GLY A 433 8.09 -6.77 -9.53
N ALA A 434 8.11 -8.10 -9.70
CA ALA A 434 9.28 -8.98 -9.74
C ALA A 434 9.88 -9.40 -8.39
N ASP A 435 9.16 -9.15 -7.31
CA ASP A 435 9.51 -9.57 -5.96
C ASP A 435 9.20 -11.06 -5.71
N GLU A 436 9.87 -11.59 -4.68
CA GLU A 436 9.56 -12.86 -4.00
C GLU A 436 9.34 -14.11 -4.88
N VAL A 437 9.92 -14.18 -6.07
CA VAL A 437 9.92 -15.40 -6.90
C VAL A 437 10.60 -16.54 -6.12
N PRO A 438 9.86 -17.62 -5.79
CA PRO A 438 10.36 -18.62 -4.86
C PRO A 438 11.47 -19.48 -5.46
N ASP A 439 12.43 -19.88 -4.64
CA ASP A 439 13.38 -20.92 -5.02
C ASP A 439 12.64 -22.23 -5.35
N GLY A 440 13.04 -22.90 -6.43
CA GLY A 440 12.47 -24.19 -6.84
C GLY A 440 11.52 -24.14 -8.04
N VAL A 441 11.05 -22.94 -8.41
CA VAL A 441 10.22 -22.74 -9.60
C VAL A 441 10.92 -23.23 -10.87
N TRP A 442 10.15 -23.77 -11.81
CA TRP A 442 10.57 -24.18 -13.15
C TRP A 442 11.61 -25.31 -13.25
N LYS A 443 12.18 -25.77 -12.13
CA LYS A 443 13.21 -26.82 -12.07
C LYS A 443 12.81 -28.12 -12.77
N LYS A 444 11.53 -28.45 -12.74
CA LYS A 444 10.96 -29.67 -13.33
C LYS A 444 9.97 -29.36 -14.47
N SER A 445 9.98 -28.15 -15.05
CA SER A 445 9.20 -27.85 -16.26
C SER A 445 10.01 -28.25 -17.51
N PRO A 446 9.55 -29.22 -18.32
CA PRO A 446 10.24 -29.60 -19.56
C PRO A 446 10.46 -28.43 -20.52
N LYS A 447 9.49 -27.50 -20.59
CA LYS A 447 9.57 -26.32 -21.47
C LYS A 447 10.60 -25.31 -20.99
N CYS A 448 10.66 -25.04 -19.68
CA CYS A 448 11.71 -24.18 -19.12
C CYS A 448 13.10 -24.81 -19.30
N GLN A 449 13.23 -26.13 -19.11
CA GLN A 449 14.50 -26.83 -19.37
C GLN A 449 14.93 -26.73 -20.84
N ALA A 450 14.00 -26.82 -21.79
CA ALA A 450 14.28 -26.62 -23.20
C ALA A 450 14.72 -25.17 -23.53
N LEU A 451 14.07 -24.17 -22.90
CA LEU A 451 14.45 -22.76 -23.03
C LEU A 451 15.85 -22.50 -22.46
N MET A 452 16.16 -23.03 -21.27
CA MET A 452 17.48 -22.95 -20.66
C MET A 452 18.55 -23.56 -21.59
N ALA A 453 18.29 -24.73 -22.17
CA ALA A 453 19.21 -25.39 -23.10
C ALA A 453 19.44 -24.56 -24.38
N THR A 454 18.39 -23.90 -24.87
CA THR A 454 18.45 -23.04 -26.07
C THR A 454 19.33 -21.80 -25.85
N HIS A 455 19.24 -21.18 -24.67
CA HIS A 455 19.97 -19.96 -24.33
C HIS A 455 21.27 -20.20 -23.54
N GLY A 456 21.55 -21.44 -23.14
CA GLY A 456 22.73 -21.79 -22.33
C GLY A 456 22.66 -21.29 -20.89
N TYR A 457 21.46 -21.08 -20.33
CA TYR A 457 21.28 -20.65 -18.95
C TYR A 457 21.67 -21.75 -17.95
N GLN A 458 22.23 -21.33 -16.83
CA GLN A 458 22.81 -22.21 -15.81
C GLN A 458 21.88 -22.45 -14.62
N ASN A 459 20.91 -21.56 -14.38
CA ASN A 459 19.96 -21.66 -13.28
C ASN A 459 18.64 -20.95 -13.61
N GLU A 460 17.62 -21.20 -12.79
CA GLU A 460 16.26 -20.72 -13.01
C GLU A 460 16.12 -19.19 -12.80
N LYS A 461 16.99 -18.55 -12.02
CA LYS A 461 16.97 -17.07 -11.88
C LYS A 461 17.29 -16.36 -13.20
N GLU A 462 18.08 -16.99 -14.07
CA GLU A 462 18.29 -16.47 -15.42
C GLU A 462 17.02 -16.51 -16.28
N LEU A 463 16.09 -17.43 -16.01
CA LEU A 463 14.79 -17.45 -16.68
C LEU A 463 13.90 -16.30 -16.22
N GLN A 464 13.94 -15.93 -14.94
CA GLN A 464 13.28 -14.72 -14.44
C GLN A 464 13.82 -13.49 -15.17
N GLY A 465 15.14 -13.31 -15.20
CA GLY A 465 15.76 -12.20 -15.91
C GLY A 465 15.45 -12.20 -17.42
N HIS A 466 15.30 -13.38 -18.05
CA HIS A 466 14.91 -13.48 -19.46
C HIS A 466 13.51 -12.92 -19.71
N LEU A 467 12.56 -13.32 -18.86
CA LEU A 467 11.19 -12.83 -18.96
C LEU A 467 11.11 -11.32 -18.68
N LEU A 468 11.81 -10.84 -17.65
CA LEU A 468 11.83 -9.41 -17.30
C LEU A 468 12.51 -8.56 -18.37
N SER A 469 13.57 -9.06 -19.00
CA SER A 469 14.21 -8.38 -20.13
C SER A 469 13.28 -8.28 -21.34
N TYR A 470 12.52 -9.34 -21.65
CA TYR A 470 11.48 -9.30 -22.68
C TYR A 470 10.40 -8.26 -22.34
N THR A 471 9.92 -8.25 -21.10
CA THR A 471 8.94 -7.28 -20.61
C THR A 471 9.46 -5.85 -20.70
N GLU A 472 10.72 -5.60 -20.34
CA GLU A 472 11.37 -4.29 -20.48
C GLU A 472 11.35 -3.81 -21.93
N ASP A 473 11.75 -4.66 -22.87
CA ASP A 473 11.74 -4.36 -24.30
C ASP A 473 10.33 -4.05 -24.80
N LYS A 474 9.32 -4.81 -24.34
CA LYS A 474 7.91 -4.55 -24.66
C LYS A 474 7.47 -3.19 -24.13
N ILE A 475 7.71 -2.90 -22.85
CA ILE A 475 7.39 -1.60 -22.22
C ILE A 475 8.06 -0.45 -22.96
N LYS A 476 9.34 -0.60 -23.32
CA LYS A 476 10.10 0.38 -24.09
C LYS A 476 9.51 0.60 -25.49
N SER A 477 9.07 -0.46 -26.16
CA SER A 477 8.39 -0.38 -27.47
C SER A 477 7.06 0.40 -27.40
N LEU A 478 6.42 0.41 -26.24
CA LEU A 478 5.19 1.17 -25.95
C LEU A 478 5.48 2.61 -25.48
N GLY A 479 6.74 3.04 -25.49
CA GLY A 479 7.15 4.39 -25.10
C GLY A 479 7.13 4.64 -23.60
N LYS A 480 7.22 3.58 -22.79
CA LYS A 480 7.23 3.63 -21.32
C LYS A 480 8.59 3.18 -20.78
N ARG A 481 8.87 3.48 -19.52
CA ARG A 481 10.05 3.05 -18.76
C ARG A 481 9.61 2.07 -17.68
N MET A 482 10.33 0.96 -17.54
CA MET A 482 10.02 -0.09 -16.58
C MET A 482 10.46 0.31 -15.17
N LEU A 483 9.61 0.00 -14.18
CA LEU A 483 9.92 0.05 -12.76
C LEU A 483 9.79 -1.38 -12.18
N GLY A 484 10.55 -1.73 -11.16
CA GLY A 484 10.37 -3.00 -10.45
C GLY A 484 10.91 -2.96 -9.03
N TRP A 485 10.48 -3.91 -8.20
CA TRP A 485 11.02 -4.12 -6.85
C TRP A 485 12.50 -4.47 -6.91
N GLU A 486 13.17 -4.45 -5.75
CA GLU A 486 14.62 -4.63 -5.62
C GLU A 486 15.17 -5.84 -6.39
N GLU A 487 14.40 -6.93 -6.38
CA GLU A 487 14.70 -8.21 -7.03
C GLU A 487 14.75 -8.13 -8.56
N VAL A 488 14.21 -7.08 -9.19
CA VAL A 488 14.26 -6.89 -10.64
C VAL A 488 15.70 -6.86 -11.17
N GLN A 489 16.66 -6.45 -10.33
CA GLN A 489 18.08 -6.44 -10.70
C GLN A 489 18.68 -7.85 -10.81
N HIS A 490 18.03 -8.87 -10.25
CA HIS A 490 18.58 -10.23 -10.21
C HIS A 490 18.72 -10.83 -11.61
N GLY A 491 19.82 -11.58 -11.80
CA GLY A 491 20.13 -12.23 -13.07
C GLY A 491 20.83 -11.34 -14.10
N ASP A 492 21.07 -10.05 -13.79
CA ASP A 492 21.82 -9.10 -14.64
C ASP A 492 21.32 -8.99 -16.09
N LYS A 493 20.01 -9.18 -16.31
CA LYS A 493 19.39 -9.16 -17.66
C LYS A 493 18.54 -7.93 -17.93
N VAL A 494 18.05 -7.22 -16.92
CA VAL A 494 17.36 -5.93 -17.11
C VAL A 494 18.36 -4.80 -17.31
N SER A 495 18.01 -3.84 -18.16
CA SER A 495 18.87 -2.72 -18.48
C SER A 495 18.92 -1.70 -17.34
N LYS A 496 19.95 -0.83 -17.35
CA LYS A 496 20.06 0.29 -16.41
C LYS A 496 19.01 1.39 -16.63
N ASP A 497 18.23 1.30 -17.71
CA ASP A 497 17.04 2.12 -17.89
C ASP A 497 15.94 1.71 -16.90
N THR A 498 15.93 0.51 -16.32
CA THR A 498 14.94 0.16 -15.28
C THR A 498 15.14 0.97 -14.00
N ILE A 499 14.05 1.43 -13.38
CA ILE A 499 14.09 2.09 -12.06
C ILE A 499 13.76 1.07 -10.97
N VAL A 500 14.58 1.02 -9.92
CA VAL A 500 14.46 0.04 -8.85
C VAL A 500 13.77 0.64 -7.62
N TYR A 501 12.77 -0.06 -7.08
CA TYR A 501 12.11 0.27 -5.81
C TYR A 501 12.73 -0.58 -4.70
N SER A 502 13.61 0.02 -3.90
CA SER A 502 14.31 -0.71 -2.86
C SER A 502 13.53 -0.72 -1.55
N TRP A 503 13.06 -1.91 -1.18
CA TRP A 503 12.20 -2.12 -0.03
C TRP A 503 12.86 -2.88 1.13
N HIS A 504 13.84 -3.74 0.85
CA HIS A 504 14.56 -4.47 1.88
C HIS A 504 15.34 -3.55 2.82
N SER A 505 16.05 -2.55 2.29
CA SER A 505 16.78 -1.57 3.08
C SER A 505 17.33 -0.44 2.22
N GLU A 506 17.60 0.71 2.82
CA GLU A 506 18.33 1.79 2.13
C GLU A 506 19.70 1.33 1.59
N LYS A 507 20.39 0.44 2.31
CA LYS A 507 21.70 -0.08 1.89
C LYS A 507 21.61 -0.85 0.57
N ALA A 508 20.56 -1.61 0.36
CA ALA A 508 20.33 -2.34 -0.88
C ALA A 508 19.97 -1.39 -2.03
N GLY A 509 19.19 -0.35 -1.76
CA GLY A 509 18.95 0.75 -2.73
C GLY A 509 20.24 1.46 -3.14
N LEU A 510 21.12 1.77 -2.18
CA LEU A 510 22.44 2.34 -2.46
C LEU A 510 23.34 1.39 -3.26
N HIS A 511 23.18 0.07 -3.09
CA HIS A 511 23.89 -0.90 -3.92
C HIS A 511 23.38 -0.84 -5.38
N CYS A 512 22.08 -0.82 -5.59
CA CYS A 512 21.47 -0.67 -6.92
C CYS A 512 21.93 0.63 -7.61
N ALA A 513 21.92 1.74 -6.88
CA ALA A 513 22.37 3.04 -7.39
C ALA A 513 23.86 3.02 -7.80
N ARG A 514 24.73 2.38 -7.00
CA ARG A 514 26.16 2.20 -7.36
C ARG A 514 26.35 1.32 -8.59
N ASN A 515 25.40 0.43 -8.86
CA ASN A 515 25.37 -0.39 -10.08
C ASN A 515 24.73 0.33 -11.28
N GLY A 516 24.43 1.63 -11.15
CA GLY A 516 23.97 2.51 -12.24
C GLY A 516 22.46 2.55 -12.45
N PHE A 517 21.66 1.99 -11.55
CA PHE A 517 20.20 2.11 -11.61
C PHE A 517 19.73 3.42 -10.96
N ASP A 518 18.64 3.99 -11.47
CA ASP A 518 17.87 4.97 -10.72
C ASP A 518 17.00 4.25 -9.68
N VAL A 519 16.83 4.85 -8.51
CA VAL A 519 16.25 4.20 -7.32
C VAL A 519 15.19 5.07 -6.66
N VAL A 520 14.08 4.45 -6.28
CA VAL A 520 13.11 4.96 -5.31
C VAL A 520 13.31 4.21 -4.00
N LEU A 521 13.47 4.94 -2.89
CA LEU A 521 13.64 4.35 -1.56
C LEU A 521 12.27 4.07 -0.93
N GLN A 522 12.00 2.82 -0.62
CA GLN A 522 10.80 2.38 0.11
C GLN A 522 11.15 1.40 1.24
N PRO A 523 12.16 1.67 2.10
CA PRO A 523 12.61 0.70 3.10
C PRO A 523 11.50 0.38 4.12
N ALA A 524 11.14 -0.90 4.21
CA ALA A 524 10.03 -1.35 5.06
C ALA A 524 10.20 -0.99 6.53
N GLN A 525 11.44 -0.85 7.00
CA GLN A 525 11.74 -0.48 8.39
C GLN A 525 11.28 0.93 8.76
N TYR A 526 10.85 1.75 7.79
CA TYR A 526 10.46 3.15 7.99
C TYR A 526 9.17 3.54 7.26
N THR A 527 8.93 3.00 6.07
CA THR A 527 7.92 3.53 5.14
C THR A 527 6.75 2.58 4.84
N TYR A 528 6.72 1.39 5.43
CA TYR A 528 5.58 0.46 5.31
C TYR A 528 4.54 0.78 6.38
N LEU A 529 3.34 1.14 5.91
CA LEU A 529 2.25 1.65 6.72
C LEU A 529 1.33 0.53 7.23
N ASP A 530 1.47 -0.69 6.75
CA ASP A 530 0.84 -1.92 7.27
C ASP A 530 1.50 -2.41 8.58
N ILE A 531 2.73 -1.97 8.85
CA ILE A 531 3.47 -2.32 10.06
C ILE A 531 2.90 -1.62 11.28
N ILE A 532 2.89 -2.29 12.43
CA ILE A 532 2.40 -1.77 13.70
C ILE A 532 3.09 -0.46 14.13
N GLN A 533 2.29 0.39 14.79
CA GLN A 533 2.68 1.74 15.22
C GLN A 533 3.14 1.82 16.67
N ASP A 534 2.94 0.77 17.44
CA ASP A 534 3.37 0.67 18.82
C ASP A 534 3.63 -0.79 19.19
N TYR A 535 4.29 -1.01 20.32
CA TYR A 535 4.64 -2.31 20.84
C TYR A 535 3.46 -3.01 21.55
N SER A 536 2.37 -2.31 21.86
CA SER A 536 1.20 -2.95 22.48
C SER A 536 0.72 -4.14 21.64
N SER A 537 0.42 -5.27 22.30
CA SER A 537 -0.13 -6.45 21.62
C SER A 537 -1.49 -6.19 20.97
N THR A 538 -2.20 -5.14 21.39
CA THR A 538 -3.48 -4.72 20.80
C THR A 538 -3.32 -3.82 19.57
N GLU A 539 -2.10 -3.42 19.22
CA GLU A 539 -1.87 -2.70 17.98
C GLU A 539 -2.27 -3.52 16.77
N PHE A 540 -2.80 -2.83 15.78
CA PHE A 540 -3.20 -3.45 14.54
C PHE A 540 -2.09 -3.32 13.50
N GLY A 541 -1.83 -4.40 12.76
CA GLY A 541 -0.83 -4.44 11.72
C GLY A 541 -0.03 -5.74 11.74
N VAL A 542 1.08 -5.70 11.01
CA VAL A 542 2.12 -6.73 10.99
C VAL A 542 3.43 -6.19 11.59
N ASN A 543 4.41 -7.06 11.83
CA ASN A 543 5.68 -6.65 12.45
C ASN A 543 6.91 -7.33 11.85
N TRP A 544 6.81 -7.86 10.63
CA TRP A 544 7.91 -8.60 9.99
C TRP A 544 9.17 -7.74 9.79
N ALA A 545 9.02 -6.43 9.55
CA ALA A 545 10.14 -5.47 9.48
C ALA A 545 10.40 -4.74 10.81
N GLY A 546 9.83 -5.23 11.92
CA GLY A 546 9.90 -4.65 13.26
C GLY A 546 8.69 -3.77 13.59
N VAL A 547 8.87 -2.82 14.51
CA VAL A 547 7.85 -1.82 14.88
C VAL A 547 8.20 -0.48 14.23
N VAL A 548 7.20 0.22 13.71
CA VAL A 548 7.37 1.53 13.05
C VAL A 548 6.46 2.58 13.71
N PRO A 549 6.83 3.07 14.92
CA PRO A 549 6.15 4.18 15.54
C PRO A 549 6.31 5.48 14.75
N LEU A 550 5.46 6.46 15.04
CA LEU A 550 5.50 7.77 14.38
C LEU A 550 6.89 8.42 14.42
N GLU A 551 7.56 8.38 15.57
CA GLU A 551 8.92 8.92 15.75
C GLU A 551 9.94 8.22 14.86
N LYS A 552 9.78 6.92 14.59
CA LYS A 552 10.68 6.17 13.71
C LYS A 552 10.47 6.52 12.24
N SER A 553 9.21 6.65 11.80
CA SER A 553 8.92 7.18 10.45
C SER A 553 9.44 8.61 10.28
N TYR A 554 9.26 9.45 11.30
CA TYR A 554 9.79 10.82 11.30
C TYR A 554 11.31 10.87 11.34
N GLY A 555 11.95 9.99 12.10
CA GLY A 555 13.41 9.92 12.24
C GLY A 555 14.12 9.38 10.99
N TYR A 556 13.38 8.88 10.00
CA TYR A 556 13.98 8.43 8.75
C TYR A 556 14.59 9.60 7.98
N GLU A 557 15.91 9.66 7.96
CA GLU A 557 16.69 10.61 7.17
C GLU A 557 17.39 9.84 6.04
N PRO A 558 16.85 9.91 4.81
CA PRO A 558 17.38 9.14 3.69
C PRO A 558 18.78 9.63 3.33
N LEU A 559 19.67 8.69 3.00
CA LEU A 559 21.04 8.98 2.56
C LEU A 559 21.87 9.67 3.65
N SER A 560 21.58 9.39 4.92
CA SER A 560 22.26 10.00 6.07
C SER A 560 23.73 9.63 6.17
N GLU A 561 24.11 8.47 5.61
CA GLU A 561 25.49 7.97 5.57
C GLU A 561 26.30 8.50 4.38
N LEU A 562 25.68 9.18 3.41
CA LEU A 562 26.37 9.73 2.24
C LEU A 562 26.76 11.19 2.44
N ASP A 563 27.91 11.58 1.89
CA ASP A 563 28.29 12.99 1.80
C ASP A 563 27.25 13.78 0.96
N PRO A 564 26.98 15.06 1.27
CA PRO A 564 26.01 15.88 0.53
C PRO A 564 26.28 16.00 -0.98
N ASP A 565 27.55 15.93 -1.37
CA ASP A 565 28.01 16.06 -2.76
C ASP A 565 28.23 14.69 -3.46
N ASP A 566 27.86 13.57 -2.81
CA ASP A 566 28.02 12.24 -3.39
C ASP A 566 27.17 12.10 -4.67
N PRO A 567 27.78 11.75 -5.83
CA PRO A 567 27.05 11.63 -7.09
C PRO A 567 25.96 10.55 -7.07
N ILE A 568 26.03 9.56 -6.17
CA ILE A 568 24.97 8.56 -5.99
C ILE A 568 23.62 9.21 -5.70
N ARG A 569 23.59 10.38 -5.05
CA ARG A 569 22.36 11.14 -4.77
C ARG A 569 21.57 11.48 -6.03
N GLN A 570 22.23 11.60 -7.19
CA GLN A 570 21.57 11.89 -8.47
C GLN A 570 20.75 10.70 -9.01
N HIS A 571 21.10 9.48 -8.61
CA HIS A 571 20.34 8.26 -8.94
C HIS A 571 19.15 8.04 -8.00
N ILE A 572 19.01 8.83 -6.92
CA ILE A 572 17.92 8.66 -5.96
C ILE A 572 16.80 9.63 -6.30
N PHE A 573 15.74 9.13 -6.93
CA PHE A 573 14.60 9.95 -7.35
C PHE A 573 13.78 10.47 -6.17
N GLY A 574 13.72 9.68 -5.09
CA GLY A 574 13.04 10.08 -3.87
C GLY A 574 12.56 8.89 -3.04
N ILE A 575 11.45 9.11 -2.34
CA ILE A 575 10.94 8.22 -1.31
C ILE A 575 9.51 7.82 -1.65
N GLN A 576 9.15 6.59 -1.31
CA GLN A 576 7.79 6.10 -1.31
C GLN A 576 7.45 5.44 0.02
N CYS A 577 6.18 5.52 0.40
CA CYS A 577 5.58 4.65 1.42
C CYS A 577 4.56 3.70 0.79
N GLY A 578 4.32 2.56 1.39
CA GLY A 578 3.35 1.58 0.91
C GLY A 578 2.37 1.18 2.01
N LEU A 579 1.12 0.94 1.62
CA LEU A 579 0.13 0.26 2.44
C LEU A 579 -0.23 -1.05 1.76
N TRP A 580 0.33 -2.15 2.28
CA TRP A 580 -0.10 -3.50 1.95
C TRP A 580 -1.36 -3.86 2.71
N CYS A 581 -2.27 -4.60 2.07
CA CYS A 581 -3.64 -4.71 2.52
C CYS A 581 -4.07 -6.13 2.89
N GLU A 582 -3.17 -7.02 3.31
CA GLU A 582 -3.52 -8.40 3.73
C GLU A 582 -4.60 -8.40 4.82
N ILE A 583 -4.55 -7.46 5.76
CA ILE A 583 -5.55 -7.34 6.84
C ILE A 583 -6.30 -6.00 6.83
N ILE A 584 -6.20 -5.22 5.75
CA ILE A 584 -6.80 -3.88 5.66
C ILE A 584 -7.90 -3.90 4.61
N ASP A 585 -9.14 -4.08 5.05
CA ASP A 585 -10.28 -4.31 4.15
C ASP A 585 -11.31 -3.15 4.12
N ASN A 586 -11.05 -2.06 4.85
CA ASN A 586 -12.00 -0.95 4.97
C ASN A 586 -11.33 0.41 5.21
N GLN A 587 -12.10 1.48 4.99
CA GLN A 587 -11.64 2.86 5.07
C GLN A 587 -11.11 3.27 6.45
N ASP A 588 -11.79 2.86 7.53
CA ASP A 588 -11.38 3.21 8.89
C ASP A 588 -10.02 2.61 9.23
N ARG A 589 -9.73 1.42 8.68
CA ARG A 589 -8.45 0.77 8.86
C ARG A 589 -7.35 1.39 8.01
N ILE A 590 -7.63 1.76 6.76
CA ILE A 590 -6.71 2.55 5.94
C ILE A 590 -6.30 3.81 6.70
N ASP A 591 -7.26 4.58 7.19
CA ASP A 591 -7.01 5.82 7.91
C ASP A 591 -6.14 5.62 9.15
N TYR A 592 -6.45 4.60 9.95
CA TYR A 592 -5.71 4.28 11.17
C TYR A 592 -4.26 3.92 10.86
N MET A 593 -4.01 3.16 9.80
CA MET A 593 -2.68 2.66 9.45
C MET A 593 -1.81 3.73 8.80
N ILE A 594 -2.38 4.59 7.95
CA ILE A 594 -1.62 5.64 7.27
C ILE A 594 -1.44 6.89 8.12
N PHE A 595 -2.43 7.29 8.92
CA PHE A 595 -2.35 8.51 9.73
C PHE A 595 -2.04 8.21 11.21
N PRO A 596 -1.05 8.89 11.81
CA PRO A 596 -0.37 10.11 11.34
C PRO A 596 0.97 9.90 10.62
N ARG A 597 1.44 8.67 10.40
CA ARG A 597 2.77 8.41 9.82
C ARG A 597 2.96 8.98 8.42
N LEU A 598 1.91 9.05 7.62
CA LEU A 598 1.92 9.67 6.29
C LEU A 598 2.37 11.14 6.34
N LEU A 599 2.04 11.88 7.41
CA LEU A 599 2.51 13.26 7.64
C LEU A 599 4.02 13.33 7.86
N ALA A 600 4.57 12.38 8.63
CA ALA A 600 6.01 12.29 8.87
C ALA A 600 6.78 11.93 7.60
N ILE A 601 6.24 11.00 6.79
CA ILE A 601 6.84 10.59 5.52
C ILE A 601 6.76 11.74 4.50
N ALA A 602 5.64 12.48 4.45
CA ALA A 602 5.54 13.69 3.63
C ALA A 602 6.66 14.69 3.96
N GLU A 603 6.97 14.86 5.24
CA GLU A 603 8.06 15.73 5.69
C GLU A 603 9.44 15.23 5.25
N ALA A 604 9.71 13.92 5.34
CA ALA A 604 10.95 13.32 4.83
C ALA A 604 11.11 13.51 3.31
N CYS A 605 10.01 13.44 2.57
CA CYS A 605 9.94 13.62 1.12
C CYS A 605 10.19 15.07 0.65
N TRP A 606 9.82 16.06 1.47
CA TRP A 606 9.73 17.46 1.05
C TRP A 606 10.73 18.39 1.73
N THR A 607 10.88 18.28 3.05
CA THR A 607 11.62 19.25 3.88
C THR A 607 13.11 18.89 3.91
N GLU A 608 13.98 19.89 3.78
CA GLU A 608 15.42 19.67 3.91
C GLU A 608 15.77 19.25 5.34
N LYS A 609 16.77 18.37 5.49
CA LYS A 609 17.18 17.79 6.78
C LYS A 609 17.33 18.83 7.89
N GLN A 610 17.94 19.97 7.60
CA GLN A 610 18.21 21.04 8.57
C GLN A 610 16.96 21.76 9.11
N HIS A 611 15.79 21.54 8.50
CA HIS A 611 14.50 22.11 8.89
C HIS A 611 13.55 21.06 9.49
N ARG A 612 14.05 19.84 9.74
CA ARG A 612 13.31 18.76 10.39
C ARG A 612 13.72 18.69 11.86
N ASP A 613 12.76 18.95 12.74
CA ASP A 613 12.89 18.84 14.18
C ASP A 613 11.65 18.14 14.75
N TRP A 614 11.86 17.16 15.63
CA TRP A 614 10.78 16.30 16.13
C TRP A 614 9.76 17.06 16.99
N ASP A 615 10.22 17.94 17.87
CA ASP A 615 9.34 18.70 18.75
C ASP A 615 8.54 19.74 17.95
N ASP A 616 9.17 20.38 16.97
CA ASP A 616 8.50 21.24 15.99
C ASP A 616 7.44 20.44 15.19
N PHE A 617 7.80 19.29 14.62
CA PHE A 617 6.85 18.43 13.89
C PHE A 617 5.66 18.03 14.75
N LEU A 618 5.87 17.62 16.00
CA LEU A 618 4.78 17.30 16.91
C LEU A 618 3.86 18.50 17.13
N SER A 619 4.41 19.71 17.32
CA SER A 619 3.58 20.91 17.49
C SER A 619 2.68 21.17 16.27
N ARG A 620 3.21 21.00 15.06
CA ARG A 620 2.47 21.15 13.80
C ARG A 620 1.45 20.03 13.61
N LEU A 621 1.81 18.81 14.00
CA LEU A 621 0.90 17.67 13.97
C LEU A 621 -0.30 17.92 14.88
N TYR A 622 -0.09 18.36 16.13
CA TYR A 622 -1.18 18.72 17.04
C TYR A 622 -2.05 19.86 16.49
N GLY A 623 -1.47 20.83 15.77
CA GLY A 623 -2.22 21.85 15.04
C GLY A 623 -3.03 21.31 13.85
N HIS A 624 -2.57 20.22 13.24
CA HIS A 624 -3.18 19.57 12.08
C HIS A 624 -4.26 18.52 12.43
N LEU A 625 -4.19 17.86 13.59
CA LEU A 625 -5.17 16.83 13.99
C LEU A 625 -6.64 17.27 13.87
N PRO A 626 -7.04 18.50 14.25
CA PRO A 626 -8.43 18.95 14.06
C PRO A 626 -8.89 18.93 12.59
N THR A 627 -7.97 19.13 11.64
CA THR A 627 -8.26 19.03 10.21
C THR A 627 -8.62 17.60 9.83
N LEU A 628 -7.83 16.62 10.28
CA LEU A 628 -8.10 15.20 10.08
C LEU A 628 -9.45 14.80 10.69
N THR A 629 -9.73 15.23 11.93
CA THR A 629 -11.01 14.96 12.59
C THR A 629 -12.19 15.52 11.80
N ARG A 630 -12.11 16.76 11.32
CA ARG A 630 -13.20 17.40 10.56
C ARG A 630 -13.39 16.73 9.19
N GLN A 631 -12.33 16.23 8.57
CA GLN A 631 -12.37 15.44 7.34
C GLN A 631 -12.89 14.00 7.55
N GLY A 632 -13.21 13.61 8.80
CA GLY A 632 -13.65 12.26 9.12
C GLY A 632 -12.55 11.22 8.93
N VAL A 633 -11.29 11.58 9.19
CA VAL A 633 -10.15 10.66 9.13
C VAL A 633 -10.02 9.93 10.45
N ASN A 634 -10.13 8.59 10.43
CA ASN A 634 -9.94 7.74 11.61
C ASN A 634 -8.45 7.47 11.91
N PHE A 635 -7.67 8.52 12.14
CA PHE A 635 -6.23 8.39 12.43
C PHE A 635 -5.96 7.70 13.77
N ARG A 636 -4.80 7.03 13.90
CA ARG A 636 -4.38 6.43 15.18
C ARG A 636 -4.24 7.52 16.26
N PRO A 637 -4.92 7.41 17.42
CA PRO A 637 -4.73 8.34 18.53
C PRO A 637 -3.26 8.40 18.98
N LEU A 638 -2.78 9.61 19.34
CA LEU A 638 -1.41 9.80 19.81
C LEU A 638 -1.18 9.33 21.26
N LYS A 639 -2.23 8.90 21.97
CA LYS A 639 -2.21 8.52 23.40
C LYS A 639 -2.53 7.05 23.59
#